data_AF-A0A939CVR2-F1
#
_entry.id   AF-A0A939CVR2-F1
#
_cell.length_a   1.000
_cell.length_b   1.000
_cell.length_c   1.000
_cell.angle_alpha   90.00
_cell.angle_beta   90.00
_cell.angle_gamma   90.00
#
_symmetry.space_group_name_H-M   'P 1'
#
loop_
_entity.id
_entity.type
_entity.pdbx_description
1 polymer ?
#
loop_
_entity_poly.entity_id
_entity_poly.type
_entity_poly.pdbx_seq_one_letter_code
_entity_poly.pdbx_strand_id
1 'polypeptide(L)'
;MNKIKLEDITLNHLKILKAVDDCGSFSKAAQKLGYSQALISKKVKQIEDYFGVILLNRSPGSICLTNKGRKLISQTLNVVETVENLQEEFQATFSAEGEDLILGATSLILEVWLKQYLQRFQLCFPGRNLKEIAVKNSTFFSNSQLLEMDLLLNSCAGYKEEHHCTRLKTHKMLLVSFGTSKYLNEHSPVKINDIDLTDIVLLDEVHQELSKNEFLMIKLTGVQVLHSYQEILNYADKNQKLTILPDFCQADIISQYQVLTFPIQDINEYGIYLHVPRFSELLISAEGLVRSFRLDPDSLESLPNVNLFLGSCYPKQENVLRIGIQRDSIGQFIAGYGTKYISDLQRASSLEQAIFKNIEINRDLELQILPFASGEQMNRQMKRGELDICILDDISLLNNGSQFFDDLSFGSKLIGIASYNLLGLDINIVLHKDSSINTIQDLKGKRISTLFGSNAHRFIITLFDLYDMDVSKDCRLVNEDPRRASKSLANKTIDAYVCCQTFASILEAYAFVRKLPLSQTISLRIPSIRGIVCRSQFIKENPKIVVAYLYDLVVANYWFNSSPIKAADLLTKVIDVRTTQVNQFFNPVFGNRIDPTLKPQWSWLLKTLNRRLEGKYGISLFDVDFWIDDYFLRLVYNLLNLDYHFHQVSFASEFSSSYFVEEQFSRHIKVL
;
A
#
# COMPACT_ATOMS: atom_id res chain seq x y z
N MET A 1 -46.46 6.50 -11.74
CA MET A 1 -45.91 7.44 -10.75
C MET A 1 -44.75 6.75 -10.06
N ASN A 2 -43.53 7.29 -10.14
CA ASN A 2 -42.38 6.73 -9.44
C ASN A 2 -42.64 6.85 -7.93
N LYS A 3 -42.56 5.74 -7.22
CA LYS A 3 -42.74 5.66 -5.77
C LYS A 3 -41.53 6.34 -5.12
N ILE A 4 -41.73 7.42 -4.37
CA ILE A 4 -40.67 8.12 -3.62
C ILE A 4 -40.05 7.10 -2.66
N LYS A 5 -38.72 6.98 -2.67
CA LYS A 5 -37.98 6.06 -1.82
C LYS A 5 -37.37 6.81 -0.63
N LEU A 6 -36.91 6.06 0.38
CA LEU A 6 -36.27 6.64 1.56
C LEU A 6 -35.06 7.53 1.19
N GLU A 7 -34.30 7.15 0.16
CA GLU A 7 -33.15 7.89 -0.38
C GLU A 7 -33.50 9.30 -0.91
N ASP A 8 -34.78 9.56 -1.23
CA ASP A 8 -35.24 10.86 -1.71
C ASP A 8 -35.55 11.85 -0.57
N ILE A 9 -35.66 11.37 0.68
CA ILE A 9 -35.98 12.17 1.86
C ILE A 9 -34.68 12.55 2.59
N THR A 10 -34.50 13.83 2.85
CA THR A 10 -33.30 14.40 3.48
C THR A 10 -33.64 15.25 4.69
N LEU A 11 -32.66 15.52 5.57
CA LEU A 11 -32.81 16.45 6.69
C LEU A 11 -33.33 17.84 6.27
N ASN A 12 -33.02 18.26 5.04
CA ASN A 12 -33.51 19.52 4.50
C ASN A 12 -35.04 19.55 4.33
N HIS A 13 -35.69 18.42 4.02
CA HIS A 13 -37.16 18.35 3.94
C HIS A 13 -37.82 18.61 5.30
N LEU A 14 -37.18 18.16 6.38
CA LEU A 14 -37.65 18.28 7.75
C LEU A 14 -37.42 19.71 8.27
N LYS A 15 -36.25 20.30 7.99
CA LYS A 15 -35.97 21.73 8.24
C LYS A 15 -36.97 22.63 7.51
N ILE A 16 -37.29 22.32 6.25
CA ILE A 16 -38.29 23.04 5.46
C ILE A 16 -39.69 22.92 6.07
N LEU A 17 -40.13 21.71 6.43
CA LEU A 17 -41.45 21.48 7.03
C LEU A 17 -41.61 22.27 8.34
N LYS A 18 -40.59 22.26 9.20
CA LYS A 18 -40.55 23.07 10.42
C LYS A 18 -40.58 24.57 10.15
N ALA A 19 -39.77 25.05 9.20
CA ALA A 19 -39.74 26.47 8.87
C ALA A 19 -41.07 26.98 8.32
N VAL A 20 -41.80 26.16 7.56
CA VAL A 20 -43.15 26.50 7.06
C VAL A 20 -44.16 26.61 8.20
N ASP A 21 -44.09 25.73 9.19
CA ASP A 21 -44.91 25.79 10.41
C ASP A 21 -44.56 27.03 11.25
N ASP A 22 -43.27 27.23 11.56
CA ASP A 22 -42.78 28.35 12.37
C ASP A 22 -43.13 29.73 11.75
N CYS A 23 -43.09 29.83 10.42
CA CYS A 23 -43.40 31.07 9.70
C CYS A 23 -44.90 31.25 9.36
N GLY A 24 -45.71 30.19 9.52
CA GLY A 24 -47.11 30.14 9.12
C GLY A 24 -47.37 30.41 7.63
N SER A 25 -46.33 30.39 6.79
CA SER A 25 -46.38 30.80 5.38
C SER A 25 -45.24 30.21 4.56
N PHE A 26 -45.58 29.63 3.39
CA PHE A 26 -44.60 29.15 2.42
C PHE A 26 -43.67 30.25 1.89
N SER A 27 -44.21 31.45 1.62
CA SER A 27 -43.43 32.57 1.09
C SER A 27 -42.46 33.13 2.12
N LYS A 28 -42.87 33.24 3.39
CA LYS A 28 -41.99 33.67 4.49
C LYS A 28 -40.90 32.64 4.79
N ALA A 29 -41.24 31.35 4.78
CA ALA A 29 -40.26 30.28 4.95
C ALA A 29 -39.25 30.25 3.80
N ALA A 30 -39.69 30.51 2.57
CA ALA A 30 -38.82 30.62 1.39
C ALA A 30 -37.79 31.73 1.53
N GLN A 31 -38.24 32.91 1.98
CA GLN A 31 -37.35 34.03 2.26
C GLN A 31 -36.36 33.73 3.41
N LYS A 32 -36.84 33.12 4.51
CA LYS A 32 -36.01 32.78 5.68
C LYS A 32 -34.91 31.77 5.34
N LEU A 33 -35.19 30.81 4.47
CA LEU A 33 -34.27 29.73 4.10
C LEU A 33 -33.47 30.00 2.81
N GLY A 34 -33.68 31.12 2.12
CA GLY A 34 -33.00 31.44 0.86
C GLY A 34 -33.41 30.57 -0.32
N TYR A 35 -34.62 29.99 -0.31
CA TYR A 35 -35.14 29.13 -1.37
C TYR A 35 -36.29 29.79 -2.14
N SER A 36 -36.64 29.23 -3.31
CA SER A 36 -37.89 29.61 -4.00
C SER A 36 -39.10 28.96 -3.34
N GLN A 37 -40.24 29.65 -3.34
CA GLN A 37 -41.50 29.12 -2.80
C GLN A 37 -41.92 27.82 -3.49
N ALA A 38 -41.69 27.71 -4.81
CA ALA A 38 -41.98 26.50 -5.58
C ALA A 38 -41.15 25.30 -5.10
N LEU A 39 -39.88 25.52 -4.76
CA LEU A 39 -39.00 24.46 -4.23
C LEU A 39 -39.48 23.98 -2.86
N ILE A 40 -39.79 24.90 -1.94
CA ILE A 40 -40.31 24.56 -0.61
C ILE A 40 -41.62 23.77 -0.73
N SER A 41 -42.56 24.23 -1.56
CA SER A 41 -43.84 23.54 -1.74
C SER A 41 -43.64 22.13 -2.32
N LYS A 42 -42.75 21.97 -3.30
CA LYS A 42 -42.37 20.66 -3.86
C LYS A 42 -41.78 19.74 -2.79
N LYS A 43 -40.90 20.25 -1.94
CA LYS A 43 -40.23 19.47 -0.87
C LYS A 43 -41.21 19.02 0.22
N VAL A 44 -42.14 19.89 0.62
CA VAL A 44 -43.23 19.51 1.55
C VAL A 44 -44.12 18.44 0.93
N LYS A 45 -44.46 18.57 -0.36
CA LYS A 45 -45.27 17.55 -1.03
C LYS A 45 -44.56 16.20 -1.12
N GLN A 46 -43.25 16.18 -1.38
CA GLN A 46 -42.46 14.95 -1.42
C GLN A 46 -42.48 14.17 -0.10
N ILE A 47 -42.41 14.87 1.04
CA ILE A 47 -42.49 14.22 2.35
C ILE A 47 -43.92 13.76 2.70
N GLU A 48 -44.95 14.51 2.31
CA GLU A 48 -46.35 14.09 2.44
C GLU A 48 -46.66 12.84 1.59
N ASP A 49 -46.17 12.82 0.34
CA ASP A 49 -46.33 11.70 -0.59
C ASP A 49 -45.58 10.44 -0.09
N TYR A 50 -44.39 10.60 0.51
CA TYR A 50 -43.62 9.49 1.07
C TYR A 50 -44.30 8.84 2.28
N PHE A 51 -44.74 9.66 3.25
CA PHE A 51 -45.43 9.15 4.44
C PHE A 51 -46.91 8.79 4.18
N GLY A 52 -47.44 9.14 3.00
CA GLY A 52 -48.84 8.90 2.64
C GLY A 52 -49.84 9.68 3.50
N VAL A 53 -49.41 10.80 4.10
CA VAL A 53 -50.24 11.60 5.00
C VAL A 53 -50.02 13.09 4.78
N ILE A 54 -51.08 13.87 4.99
CA ILE A 54 -51.00 15.33 4.99
C ILE A 54 -50.39 15.79 6.31
N LEU A 55 -49.32 16.59 6.22
CA LEU A 55 -48.53 17.04 7.36
C LEU A 55 -48.85 18.49 7.74
N LEU A 56 -49.41 19.29 6.83
CA LEU A 56 -49.82 20.68 7.07
C LEU A 56 -51.32 20.91 6.85
N ASN A 57 -51.95 21.64 7.77
CA ASN A 57 -53.22 22.30 7.56
C ASN A 57 -52.98 23.63 6.83
N ARG A 58 -53.69 23.84 5.73
CA ARG A 58 -53.55 25.03 4.88
C ARG A 58 -54.85 25.83 4.93
N SER A 59 -54.98 26.74 5.90
CA SER A 59 -56.12 27.65 6.00
C SER A 59 -55.76 29.03 5.42
N PRO A 60 -56.73 29.80 4.90
CA PRO A 60 -56.46 31.16 4.44
C PRO A 60 -55.85 32.01 5.56
N GLY A 61 -54.60 32.44 5.38
CA GLY A 61 -53.87 33.29 6.33
C GLY A 61 -53.07 32.57 7.43
N SER A 62 -53.13 31.24 7.54
CA SER A 62 -52.34 30.49 8.52
C SER A 62 -52.08 29.04 8.09
N ILE A 63 -50.81 28.66 8.05
CA ILE A 63 -50.37 27.29 7.81
C ILE A 63 -49.81 26.73 9.12
N CYS A 64 -50.25 25.55 9.53
CA CYS A 64 -49.75 24.89 10.73
C CYS A 64 -49.69 23.37 10.57
N LEU A 65 -48.91 22.68 11.39
CA LEU A 65 -48.80 21.23 11.37
C LEU A 65 -50.12 20.55 11.77
N THR A 66 -50.39 19.40 11.14
CA THR A 66 -51.40 18.44 11.61
C THR A 66 -50.89 17.72 12.86
N ASN A 67 -51.73 16.93 13.54
CA ASN A 67 -51.27 16.04 14.63
C ASN A 67 -50.17 15.08 14.16
N LYS A 68 -50.26 14.60 12.92
CA LYS A 68 -49.25 13.74 12.29
C LYS A 68 -47.96 14.52 11.99
N GLY A 69 -48.08 15.75 11.48
CA GLY A 69 -46.97 16.67 11.28
C GLY A 69 -46.21 16.99 12.57
N ARG A 70 -46.93 17.28 13.66
CA ARG A 70 -46.33 17.51 14.99
C ARG A 70 -45.55 16.30 15.50
N LYS A 71 -46.13 15.10 15.40
CA LYS A 71 -45.46 13.86 15.80
C LYS A 71 -44.20 13.58 14.98
N LEU A 72 -44.24 13.83 13.68
CA LEU A 72 -43.08 13.68 12.80
C LEU A 72 -41.97 14.66 13.20
N ILE A 73 -42.29 15.95 13.37
CA ILE A 73 -41.30 16.96 13.77
C ILE A 73 -40.73 16.65 15.15
N SER A 74 -41.55 16.29 16.14
CA SER A 74 -41.05 15.98 17.49
C SER A 74 -40.10 14.80 17.54
N GLN A 75 -40.33 13.76 16.71
CA GLN A 75 -39.43 12.61 16.62
C GLN A 75 -38.16 12.91 15.82
N THR A 76 -38.20 13.90 14.93
CA THR A 76 -37.11 14.20 14.02
C THR A 76 -36.22 15.34 14.49
N LEU A 77 -36.70 16.19 15.39
CA LEU A 77 -35.89 17.25 16.03
C LEU A 77 -34.66 16.68 16.72
N ASN A 78 -34.82 15.57 17.45
CA ASN A 78 -33.71 14.87 18.09
C ASN A 78 -32.64 14.44 17.08
N VAL A 79 -33.03 14.06 15.85
CA VAL A 79 -32.09 13.66 14.78
C VAL A 79 -31.32 14.86 14.25
N VAL A 80 -31.99 15.98 14.03
CA VAL A 80 -31.34 17.22 13.55
C VAL A 80 -30.37 17.76 14.61
N GLU A 81 -30.80 17.80 15.87
CA GLU A 81 -29.99 18.24 17.00
C GLU A 81 -28.79 17.33 17.22
N THR A 82 -28.96 16.00 17.11
CA THR A 82 -27.83 15.05 17.19
C THR A 82 -26.78 15.34 16.11
N VAL A 83 -27.19 15.61 14.87
CA VAL A 83 -26.26 15.90 13.77
C VAL A 83 -25.56 17.25 13.96
N GLU A 84 -26.26 18.26 14.45
CA GLU A 84 -25.69 19.59 14.73
C GLU A 84 -24.71 19.53 15.91
N ASN A 85 -25.05 18.82 16.99
CA ASN A 85 -24.16 18.59 18.14
C ASN A 85 -22.91 17.80 17.73
N LEU A 86 -23.06 16.74 16.92
CA LEU A 86 -21.93 16.01 16.35
C LEU A 86 -21.04 16.94 15.52
N GLN A 87 -21.62 17.83 14.70
CA GLN A 87 -20.82 18.77 13.93
C GLN A 87 -20.01 19.72 14.83
N GLU A 88 -20.61 20.23 15.91
CA GLU A 88 -19.94 21.09 16.90
C GLU A 88 -18.85 20.33 17.68
N GLU A 89 -19.13 19.10 18.09
CA GLU A 89 -18.20 18.21 18.77
C GLU A 89 -16.98 17.91 17.89
N PHE A 90 -17.21 17.49 16.63
CA PHE A 90 -16.12 17.26 15.68
C PHE A 90 -15.29 18.53 15.41
N GLN A 91 -15.90 19.71 15.35
CA GLN A 91 -15.18 20.97 15.18
C GLN A 91 -14.33 21.33 16.41
N ALA A 92 -14.74 20.93 17.62
CA ALA A 92 -13.96 21.10 18.84
C ALA A 92 -12.79 20.10 18.93
N THR A 93 -12.99 18.84 18.49
CA THR A 93 -11.96 17.77 18.53
C THR A 93 -10.75 18.05 17.62
N PHE A 94 -10.91 18.87 16.57
CA PHE A 94 -9.77 19.30 15.73
C PHE A 94 -8.71 20.15 16.49
N SER A 95 -8.95 20.51 17.76
CA SER A 95 -8.10 21.41 18.54
C SER A 95 -7.54 20.83 19.86
N ALA A 96 -7.79 19.56 20.18
CA ALA A 96 -7.30 18.94 21.42
C ALA A 96 -6.46 17.67 21.17
N GLU A 97 -5.42 17.50 21.97
CA GLU A 97 -4.54 16.33 22.04
C GLU A 97 -5.35 15.02 22.13
N GLY A 98 -4.88 13.99 21.40
CA GLY A 98 -5.66 12.84 20.96
C GLY A 98 -6.25 11.97 22.07
N GLU A 99 -7.45 11.46 21.81
CA GLU A 99 -8.16 10.49 22.66
C GLU A 99 -7.31 9.23 22.94
N ASP A 100 -7.58 8.58 24.09
CA ASP A 100 -6.92 7.32 24.47
C ASP A 100 -7.18 6.23 23.42
N LEU A 101 -6.14 5.47 23.07
CA LEU A 101 -6.19 4.36 22.11
C LEU A 101 -6.61 3.06 22.81
N ILE A 102 -7.73 2.48 22.42
CA ILE A 102 -8.26 1.24 22.99
C ILE A 102 -7.68 0.03 22.23
N LEU A 103 -6.80 -0.73 22.88
CA LEU A 103 -6.17 -1.94 22.33
C LEU A 103 -6.78 -3.20 22.96
N GLY A 104 -7.53 -3.94 22.17
CA GLY A 104 -7.96 -5.29 22.52
C GLY A 104 -6.85 -6.33 22.26
N ALA A 105 -6.66 -7.28 23.16
CA ALA A 105 -5.79 -8.42 22.91
C ALA A 105 -6.27 -9.71 23.60
N THR A 106 -5.92 -10.88 23.04
CA THR A 106 -6.09 -12.16 23.77
C THR A 106 -5.28 -12.16 25.05
N SER A 107 -5.73 -12.90 26.07
CA SER A 107 -5.06 -12.93 27.38
C SER A 107 -3.56 -13.26 27.28
N LEU A 108 -3.16 -14.25 26.47
CA LEU A 108 -1.74 -14.61 26.33
C LEU A 108 -0.92 -13.46 25.71
N ILE A 109 -1.46 -12.86 24.65
CA ILE A 109 -0.79 -11.75 23.97
C ILE A 109 -0.72 -10.54 24.90
N LEU A 110 -1.79 -10.22 25.61
CA LEU A 110 -1.87 -9.07 26.50
C LEU A 110 -0.91 -9.21 27.68
N GLU A 111 -0.95 -10.35 28.38
CA GLU A 111 -0.26 -10.54 29.65
C GLU A 111 1.26 -10.75 29.48
N VAL A 112 1.69 -11.27 28.32
CA VAL A 112 3.08 -11.68 28.09
C VAL A 112 3.69 -10.94 26.90
N TRP A 113 3.11 -11.10 25.71
CA TRP A 113 3.73 -10.59 24.48
C TRP A 113 3.74 -9.06 24.43
N LEU A 114 2.60 -8.41 24.64
CA LEU A 114 2.44 -6.97 24.51
C LEU A 114 3.37 -6.21 25.47
N LYS A 115 3.57 -6.72 26.68
CA LYS A 115 4.49 -6.11 27.66
C LYS A 115 5.92 -5.97 27.14
N GLN A 116 6.37 -6.91 26.30
CA GLN A 116 7.70 -6.86 25.68
C GLN A 116 7.81 -5.77 24.60
N TYR A 117 6.67 -5.33 24.04
CA TYR A 117 6.62 -4.40 22.90
C TYR A 117 5.82 -3.13 23.17
N LEU A 118 5.37 -2.88 24.40
CA LEU A 118 4.52 -1.74 24.77
C LEU A 118 5.10 -0.40 24.31
N GLN A 119 6.42 -0.24 24.44
CA GLN A 119 7.14 0.96 24.00
C GLN A 119 6.97 1.22 22.50
N ARG A 120 6.90 0.17 21.66
CA ARG A 120 6.70 0.32 20.21
C ARG A 120 5.32 0.88 19.91
N PHE A 121 4.30 0.42 20.63
CA PHE A 121 2.95 0.96 20.51
C PHE A 121 2.94 2.44 20.90
N GLN A 122 3.54 2.80 22.03
CA GLN A 122 3.62 4.20 22.47
C GLN A 122 4.33 5.10 21.44
N LEU A 123 5.40 4.61 20.80
CA LEU A 123 6.13 5.35 19.77
C LEU A 123 5.34 5.51 18.46
N CYS A 124 4.54 4.52 18.07
CA CYS A 124 3.75 4.56 16.85
C CYS A 124 2.44 5.37 17.00
N PHE A 125 2.00 5.59 18.24
CA PHE A 125 0.81 6.37 18.59
C PHE A 125 1.16 7.52 19.56
N PRO A 126 2.00 8.49 19.13
CA PRO A 126 2.47 9.55 20.00
C PRO A 126 1.32 10.45 20.46
N GLY A 127 1.30 10.79 21.75
CA GLY A 127 0.28 11.67 22.34
C GLY A 127 -1.06 11.01 22.65
N ARG A 128 -1.18 9.68 22.50
CA ARG A 128 -2.37 8.90 22.94
C ARG A 128 -1.97 7.94 24.07
N ASN A 129 -2.76 7.84 25.13
CA ASN A 129 -2.53 6.79 26.14
C ASN A 129 -3.13 5.47 25.66
N LEU A 130 -2.47 4.35 25.96
CA LEU A 130 -2.98 3.03 25.62
C LEU A 130 -3.92 2.52 26.71
N LYS A 131 -5.16 2.18 26.34
CA LYS A 131 -6.12 1.47 27.20
C LYS A 131 -6.23 0.02 26.72
N GLU A 132 -5.72 -0.89 27.52
CA GLU A 132 -5.70 -2.32 27.22
C GLU A 132 -6.98 -3.02 27.66
N ILE A 133 -7.57 -3.83 26.79
CA ILE A 133 -8.76 -4.64 27.10
C ILE A 133 -8.47 -6.11 26.77
N ALA A 134 -8.66 -6.98 27.76
CA ALA A 134 -8.56 -8.43 27.55
C ALA A 134 -9.79 -8.96 26.80
N VAL A 135 -9.54 -9.71 25.72
CA VAL A 135 -10.58 -10.26 24.84
C VAL A 135 -10.57 -11.79 24.95
N LYS A 136 -11.75 -12.38 25.09
CA LYS A 136 -11.91 -13.84 25.09
C LYS A 136 -12.05 -14.37 23.66
N ASN A 137 -11.54 -15.56 23.38
CA ASN A 137 -11.63 -16.09 22.03
C ASN A 137 -13.06 -16.35 21.54
N SER A 138 -13.98 -16.69 22.46
CA SER A 138 -15.40 -16.91 22.14
C SER A 138 -16.12 -15.66 21.65
N THR A 139 -15.64 -14.45 21.99
CA THR A 139 -16.25 -13.18 21.57
C THR A 139 -15.80 -12.71 20.19
N PHE A 140 -14.85 -13.42 19.55
CA PHE A 140 -14.38 -13.04 18.21
C PHE A 140 -15.46 -13.14 17.14
N PHE A 141 -16.42 -14.04 17.26
CA PHE A 141 -17.47 -14.28 16.26
C PHE A 141 -18.71 -13.39 16.41
N SER A 142 -18.73 -12.49 17.40
CA SER A 142 -19.82 -11.54 17.62
C SER A 142 -19.41 -10.12 17.24
N ASN A 143 -19.91 -9.61 16.11
CA ASN A 143 -19.55 -8.31 15.52
C ASN A 143 -19.76 -7.09 16.44
N SER A 144 -20.54 -7.20 17.52
CA SER A 144 -20.93 -6.05 18.35
C SER A 144 -19.85 -5.53 19.30
N GLN A 145 -18.94 -6.37 19.79
CA GLN A 145 -17.89 -5.95 20.76
C GLN A 145 -16.60 -5.46 20.07
N LEU A 146 -16.39 -5.81 18.81
CA LEU A 146 -15.24 -5.34 18.02
C LEU A 146 -15.34 -3.85 17.67
N LEU A 147 -16.54 -3.26 17.75
CA LEU A 147 -16.80 -1.84 17.49
C LEU A 147 -16.36 -0.91 18.64
N GLU A 148 -16.02 -1.45 19.81
CA GLU A 148 -15.58 -0.68 20.99
C GLU A 148 -14.04 -0.57 21.11
N MET A 149 -13.29 -1.13 20.15
CA MET A 149 -11.82 -1.18 20.16
C MET A 149 -11.25 -0.49 18.93
N ASP A 150 -10.15 0.22 19.10
CA ASP A 150 -9.42 0.87 18.01
C ASP A 150 -8.53 -0.11 17.25
N LEU A 151 -7.90 -1.01 17.99
CA LEU A 151 -6.99 -2.03 17.49
C LEU A 151 -7.26 -3.36 18.19
N LEU A 152 -7.06 -4.47 17.49
CA LEU A 152 -7.13 -5.81 18.07
C LEU A 152 -5.87 -6.62 17.73
N LEU A 153 -5.30 -7.26 18.75
CA LEU A 153 -4.23 -8.25 18.62
C LEU A 153 -4.74 -9.65 18.95
N ASN A 154 -4.52 -10.60 18.05
CA ASN A 154 -4.88 -12.00 18.31
C ASN A 154 -3.99 -12.97 17.52
N SER A 155 -4.28 -14.26 17.66
CA SER A 155 -3.56 -15.35 17.02
C SER A 155 -4.11 -15.76 15.63
N CYS A 156 -5.19 -15.12 15.15
CA CYS A 156 -5.87 -15.52 13.93
C CYS A 156 -5.94 -14.43 12.85
N ALA A 157 -5.75 -14.85 11.59
CA ALA A 157 -6.08 -14.02 10.44
C ALA A 157 -7.61 -14.03 10.25
N GLY A 158 -8.27 -12.88 10.34
CA GLY A 158 -9.74 -12.78 10.41
C GLY A 158 -10.30 -11.50 9.78
N TYR A 159 -11.59 -11.54 9.43
CA TYR A 159 -12.45 -10.42 9.01
C TYR A 159 -12.00 -9.57 7.82
N LYS A 160 -11.68 -10.20 6.68
CA LYS A 160 -11.30 -9.51 5.43
C LYS A 160 -12.35 -8.51 4.91
N GLU A 161 -13.61 -8.60 5.34
CA GLU A 161 -14.68 -7.70 4.91
C GLU A 161 -14.73 -6.41 5.74
N GLU A 162 -14.57 -6.48 7.06
CA GLU A 162 -14.77 -5.34 7.98
C GLU A 162 -13.46 -4.76 8.55
N HIS A 163 -12.37 -5.52 8.54
CA HIS A 163 -11.08 -5.13 9.12
C HIS A 163 -9.92 -5.32 8.14
N HIS A 164 -8.91 -4.47 8.29
CA HIS A 164 -7.58 -4.69 7.75
C HIS A 164 -6.79 -5.56 8.74
N CYS A 165 -6.49 -6.79 8.35
CA CYS A 165 -5.71 -7.73 9.16
C CYS A 165 -4.30 -7.86 8.58
N THR A 166 -3.30 -7.63 9.43
CA THR A 166 -1.88 -7.77 9.07
C THR A 166 -1.12 -8.53 10.14
N ARG A 167 -0.28 -9.48 9.72
CA ARG A 167 0.60 -10.23 10.63
C ARG A 167 1.75 -9.37 11.12
N LEU A 168 1.94 -9.29 12.44
CA LEU A 168 3.05 -8.57 13.09
C LEU A 168 4.30 -9.46 13.23
N LYS A 169 4.16 -10.64 13.82
CA LYS A 169 5.27 -11.56 14.11
C LYS A 169 4.79 -13.02 14.09
N THR A 170 5.71 -13.95 13.88
CA THR A 170 5.49 -15.38 14.11
C THR A 170 6.47 -15.89 15.16
N HIS A 171 6.02 -16.88 15.92
CA HIS A 171 6.72 -17.43 17.07
C HIS A 171 6.69 -18.95 17.01
N LYS A 172 7.80 -19.59 17.37
CA LYS A 172 7.85 -21.05 17.42
C LYS A 172 7.04 -21.55 18.60
N MET A 173 6.46 -22.72 18.46
CA MET A 173 5.80 -23.40 19.57
C MET A 173 6.81 -24.27 20.32
N LEU A 174 6.85 -24.11 21.64
CA LEU A 174 7.71 -24.87 22.53
C LEU A 174 6.88 -25.85 23.36
N LEU A 175 7.38 -27.08 23.45
CA LEU A 175 6.97 -28.01 24.50
C LEU A 175 7.66 -27.58 25.80
N VAL A 176 6.87 -27.34 26.84
CA VAL A 176 7.35 -26.95 28.17
C VAL A 176 7.10 -28.12 29.13
N SER A 177 8.17 -28.58 29.77
CA SER A 177 8.15 -29.67 30.74
C SER A 177 8.50 -29.14 32.12
N PHE A 178 7.58 -29.28 33.07
CA PHE A 178 7.80 -28.95 34.48
C PHE A 178 8.39 -30.18 35.18
N GLY A 179 9.63 -30.09 35.68
CA GLY A 179 10.34 -31.19 36.35
C GLY A 179 11.22 -32.07 35.45
N THR A 180 11.44 -33.33 35.86
CA THR A 180 12.30 -34.29 35.14
C THR A 180 11.58 -34.86 33.93
N SER A 181 12.14 -34.62 32.73
CA SER A 181 11.48 -34.98 31.48
C SER A 181 12.00 -36.29 30.88
N LYS A 182 11.12 -37.22 30.51
CA LYS A 182 11.50 -38.40 29.70
C LYS A 182 12.03 -38.04 28.29
N TYR A 183 11.83 -36.79 27.88
CA TYR A 183 12.29 -36.21 26.62
C TYR A 183 13.69 -35.56 26.74
N LEU A 184 14.43 -35.83 27.83
CA LEU A 184 15.77 -35.29 28.14
C LEU A 184 16.89 -35.76 27.20
N ASN A 185 16.68 -36.82 26.41
CA ASN A 185 17.71 -37.36 25.54
C ASN A 185 17.60 -36.79 24.13
N GLU A 186 18.59 -35.96 23.80
CA GLU A 186 18.97 -35.45 22.47
C GLU A 186 18.43 -34.07 22.08
N HIS A 187 19.35 -33.21 21.63
CA HIS A 187 19.19 -31.84 21.13
C HIS A 187 18.41 -31.73 19.80
N SER A 188 17.41 -32.58 19.59
CA SER A 188 16.64 -32.67 18.35
C SER A 188 15.23 -32.09 18.54
N PRO A 189 14.68 -31.35 17.56
CA PRO A 189 13.32 -30.83 17.67
C PRO A 189 12.29 -31.97 17.83
N VAL A 190 11.37 -31.79 18.77
CA VAL A 190 10.34 -32.80 19.10
C VAL A 190 9.23 -32.74 18.05
N LYS A 191 8.68 -33.90 17.69
CA LYS A 191 7.45 -33.96 16.88
C LYS A 191 6.25 -34.08 17.80
N ILE A 192 5.17 -33.37 17.52
CA ILE A 192 3.92 -33.45 18.29
C ILE A 192 3.37 -34.88 18.33
N ASN A 193 3.64 -35.67 17.30
CA ASN A 193 3.26 -37.08 17.24
C ASN A 193 4.01 -37.99 18.23
N ASP A 194 5.18 -37.57 18.68
CA ASP A 194 6.02 -38.31 19.63
C ASP A 194 5.68 -37.93 21.09
N ILE A 195 4.77 -36.97 21.29
CA ILE A 195 4.34 -36.50 22.61
C ILE A 195 3.09 -37.26 23.04
N ASP A 196 3.11 -37.77 24.27
CA ASP A 196 1.91 -38.30 24.92
C ASP A 196 0.94 -37.16 25.28
N LEU A 197 -0.09 -36.98 24.46
CA LEU A 197 -1.06 -35.89 24.63
C LEU A 197 -1.94 -36.04 25.89
N THR A 198 -1.96 -37.22 26.54
CA THR A 198 -2.66 -37.39 27.83
C THR A 198 -1.93 -36.70 29.00
N ASP A 199 -0.66 -36.35 28.79
CA ASP A 199 0.17 -35.60 29.74
C ASP A 199 0.20 -34.09 29.46
N ILE A 200 -0.53 -33.63 28.44
CA ILE A 200 -0.62 -32.22 28.08
C ILE A 200 -1.82 -31.54 28.74
N VAL A 201 -1.58 -30.31 29.22
CA VAL A 201 -2.59 -29.30 29.46
C VAL A 201 -2.34 -28.12 28.51
N LEU A 202 -3.39 -27.58 27.89
CA LEU A 202 -3.29 -26.48 26.93
C LEU A 202 -4.05 -25.24 27.38
N LEU A 203 -3.54 -24.07 26.99
CA LEU A 203 -4.29 -22.83 27.05
C LEU A 203 -5.32 -22.84 25.92
N ASP A 204 -6.55 -22.40 26.16
CA ASP A 204 -7.64 -22.38 25.17
C ASP A 204 -7.21 -21.77 23.84
N GLU A 205 -6.48 -20.65 23.88
CA GLU A 205 -5.95 -20.01 22.69
C GLU A 205 -4.98 -20.92 21.89
N VAL A 206 -4.05 -21.59 22.58
CA VAL A 206 -3.10 -22.53 21.93
C VAL A 206 -3.83 -23.76 21.40
N HIS A 207 -4.79 -24.29 22.17
CA HIS A 207 -5.63 -25.40 21.74
C HIS A 207 -6.37 -25.07 20.44
N GLN A 208 -6.96 -23.88 20.34
CA GLN A 208 -7.65 -23.43 19.12
C GLN A 208 -6.69 -23.27 17.93
N GLU A 209 -5.50 -22.69 18.15
CA GLU A 209 -4.48 -22.56 17.09
C GLU A 209 -4.01 -23.92 16.55
N LEU A 210 -3.74 -24.88 17.44
CA LEU A 210 -3.36 -26.23 17.04
C LEU A 210 -4.51 -26.99 16.34
N SER A 211 -5.75 -26.75 16.78
CA SER A 211 -6.96 -27.36 16.22
C SER A 211 -7.31 -26.88 14.81
N LYS A 212 -6.64 -25.85 14.28
CA LYS A 212 -6.75 -25.47 12.85
C LYS A 212 -6.24 -26.57 11.93
N ASN A 213 -5.39 -27.47 12.43
CA ASN A 213 -5.01 -28.69 11.72
C ASN A 213 -6.01 -29.80 12.05
N GLU A 214 -6.77 -30.27 11.05
CA GLU A 214 -7.82 -31.29 11.23
C GLU A 214 -7.31 -32.57 11.92
N PHE A 215 -6.07 -32.98 11.61
CA PHE A 215 -5.47 -34.16 12.23
C PHE A 215 -5.18 -33.96 13.73
N LEU A 216 -4.69 -32.77 14.10
CA LEU A 216 -4.45 -32.42 15.50
C LEU A 216 -5.75 -32.19 16.26
N MET A 217 -6.78 -31.61 15.63
CA MET A 217 -8.09 -31.43 16.25
C MET A 217 -8.65 -32.73 16.83
N ILE A 218 -8.58 -33.82 16.05
CA ILE A 218 -9.06 -35.15 16.50
C ILE A 218 -8.21 -35.65 17.67
N LYS A 219 -6.88 -35.48 17.61
CA LYS A 219 -5.95 -35.92 18.64
C LYS A 219 -6.02 -35.13 19.96
N LEU A 220 -6.35 -33.84 19.88
CA LEU A 220 -6.48 -32.95 21.03
C LEU A 220 -7.85 -33.10 21.72
N THR A 221 -8.75 -33.91 21.17
CA THR A 221 -10.05 -34.18 21.77
C THR A 221 -9.88 -34.82 23.16
N GLY A 222 -10.37 -34.15 24.20
CA GLY A 222 -10.26 -34.61 25.59
C GLY A 222 -9.00 -34.16 26.33
N VAL A 223 -8.10 -33.39 25.67
CA VAL A 223 -7.01 -32.69 26.35
C VAL A 223 -7.60 -31.64 27.30
N GLN A 224 -7.00 -31.52 28.49
CA GLN A 224 -7.45 -30.53 29.47
C GLN A 224 -7.10 -29.12 28.97
N VAL A 225 -8.12 -28.25 28.92
CA VAL A 225 -8.00 -26.86 28.48
C VAL A 225 -8.25 -25.92 29.65
N LEU A 226 -7.36 -24.94 29.83
CA LEU A 226 -7.45 -23.87 30.82
C LEU A 226 -7.53 -22.51 30.11
N HIS A 227 -8.01 -21.47 30.79
CA HIS A 227 -8.33 -20.18 30.15
C HIS A 227 -7.42 -19.02 30.56
N SER A 228 -6.50 -19.24 31.49
CA SER A 228 -5.54 -18.22 31.94
C SER A 228 -4.11 -18.75 31.84
N TYR A 229 -3.20 -17.87 31.41
CA TYR A 229 -1.78 -18.17 31.33
C TYR A 229 -1.19 -18.52 32.71
N GLN A 230 -1.53 -17.78 33.77
CA GLN A 230 -1.05 -18.11 35.11
C GLN A 230 -1.63 -19.41 35.67
N GLU A 231 -2.89 -19.70 35.35
CA GLU A 231 -3.57 -20.93 35.79
C GLU A 231 -2.89 -22.17 35.19
N ILE A 232 -2.56 -22.13 33.89
CA ILE A 232 -1.89 -23.25 33.24
C ILE A 232 -0.49 -23.50 33.78
N LEU A 233 0.31 -22.46 34.03
CA LEU A 233 1.65 -22.63 34.61
C LEU A 233 1.58 -23.25 36.01
N ASN A 234 0.71 -22.73 36.88
CA ASN A 234 0.53 -23.26 38.24
C ASN A 234 0.01 -24.71 38.23
N TYR A 235 -0.92 -25.03 37.33
CA TYR A 235 -1.45 -26.38 37.20
C TYR A 235 -0.40 -27.35 36.65
N ALA A 236 0.34 -26.95 35.61
CA ALA A 236 1.36 -27.77 34.99
C ALA A 236 2.52 -28.05 35.95
N ASP A 237 2.98 -27.05 36.70
CA ASP A 237 4.01 -27.21 37.73
C ASP A 237 3.56 -28.14 38.85
N LYS A 238 2.40 -27.86 39.46
CA LYS A 238 1.88 -28.65 40.59
C LYS A 238 1.65 -30.12 40.24
N ASN A 239 1.23 -30.40 39.01
CA ASN A 239 0.89 -31.76 38.56
C ASN A 239 1.98 -32.39 37.69
N GLN A 240 3.13 -31.72 37.50
CA GLN A 240 4.24 -32.16 36.65
C GLN A 240 3.77 -32.54 35.23
N LYS A 241 2.85 -31.74 34.67
CA LYS A 241 2.27 -31.91 33.33
C LYS A 241 3.06 -31.12 32.28
N LEU A 242 2.88 -31.49 31.02
CA LEU A 242 3.44 -30.79 29.87
C LEU A 242 2.46 -29.70 29.41
N THR A 243 2.99 -28.64 28.80
CA THR A 243 2.18 -27.68 28.07
C THR A 243 2.88 -27.25 26.77
N ILE A 244 2.14 -26.66 25.85
CA ILE A 244 2.69 -26.08 24.62
C ILE A 244 2.43 -24.58 24.69
N LEU A 245 3.49 -23.78 24.57
CA LEU A 245 3.42 -22.33 24.61
C LEU A 245 4.35 -21.72 23.55
N PRO A 246 4.00 -20.54 23.00
CA PRO A 246 4.91 -19.83 22.09
C PRO A 246 6.24 -19.47 22.76
N ASP A 247 7.30 -19.35 21.96
CA ASP A 247 8.66 -19.05 22.41
C ASP A 247 8.80 -17.70 23.15
N PHE A 248 7.97 -16.70 22.85
CA PHE A 248 7.96 -15.45 23.62
C PHE A 248 7.60 -15.61 25.10
N CYS A 249 7.01 -16.73 25.51
CA CYS A 249 6.74 -17.04 26.93
C CYS A 249 7.97 -17.57 27.66
N GLN A 250 9.02 -18.01 26.95
CA GLN A 250 10.13 -18.77 27.51
C GLN A 250 10.86 -18.02 28.63
N ALA A 251 11.19 -16.75 28.41
CA ALA A 251 11.91 -15.93 29.39
C ALA A 251 11.11 -15.76 30.69
N ASP A 252 9.80 -15.57 30.57
CA ASP A 252 8.89 -15.42 31.71
C ASP A 252 8.81 -16.72 32.52
N ILE A 253 8.61 -17.87 31.87
CA ILE A 253 8.47 -19.17 32.53
C ILE A 253 9.78 -19.58 33.24
N ILE A 254 10.93 -19.47 32.56
CA ILE A 254 12.23 -19.88 33.12
C ILE A 254 12.60 -19.04 34.35
N SER A 255 12.14 -17.78 34.41
CA SER A 255 12.39 -16.91 35.57
C SER A 255 11.59 -17.31 36.82
N GLN A 256 10.48 -18.03 36.65
CA GLN A 256 9.53 -18.34 37.73
C GLN A 256 9.50 -19.83 38.11
N TYR A 257 9.82 -20.74 37.18
CA TYR A 257 9.67 -22.18 37.34
C TYR A 257 10.91 -22.94 36.88
N GLN A 258 11.15 -24.13 37.46
CA GLN A 258 12.16 -25.05 36.95
C GLN A 258 11.59 -25.88 35.80
N VAL A 259 11.85 -25.42 34.57
CA VAL A 259 11.32 -26.03 33.35
C VAL A 259 12.41 -26.37 32.34
N LEU A 260 12.10 -27.33 31.48
CA LEU A 260 12.82 -27.61 30.24
C LEU A 260 11.91 -27.25 29.06
N THR A 261 12.50 -26.65 28.02
CA THR A 261 11.75 -26.22 26.83
C THR A 261 12.36 -26.82 25.56
N PHE A 262 11.50 -27.32 24.67
CA PHE A 262 11.92 -27.97 23.42
C PHE A 262 11.12 -27.44 22.23
N PRO A 263 11.75 -27.05 21.11
CA PRO A 263 11.02 -26.61 19.92
C PRO A 263 10.27 -27.78 19.27
N ILE A 264 9.05 -27.51 18.80
CA ILE A 264 8.21 -28.49 18.07
C ILE A 264 8.28 -28.19 16.56
N GLN A 265 8.57 -29.19 15.73
CA GLN A 265 8.85 -28.97 14.28
C GLN A 265 7.67 -29.18 13.33
N ASP A 266 6.68 -30.00 13.70
CA ASP A 266 5.60 -30.47 12.82
C ASP A 266 4.25 -29.82 13.13
N ILE A 267 4.27 -28.61 13.70
CA ILE A 267 3.09 -27.78 13.94
C ILE A 267 3.27 -26.37 13.39
N ASN A 268 2.15 -25.70 13.15
CA ASN A 268 2.15 -24.32 12.69
C ASN A 268 2.77 -23.40 13.73
N GLU A 269 3.49 -22.38 13.25
CA GLU A 269 3.94 -21.27 14.09
C GLU A 269 2.76 -20.49 14.67
N TYR A 270 2.96 -19.93 15.86
CA TYR A 270 2.00 -19.02 16.48
C TYR A 270 2.14 -17.63 15.85
N GLY A 271 1.13 -17.20 15.10
CA GLY A 271 1.11 -15.87 14.49
C GLY A 271 0.49 -14.84 15.42
N ILE A 272 0.98 -13.60 15.39
CA ILE A 272 0.33 -12.46 16.04
C ILE A 272 -0.14 -11.50 14.96
N TYR A 273 -1.43 -11.21 14.95
CA TYR A 273 -2.09 -10.40 13.94
C TYR A 273 -2.64 -9.12 14.55
N LEU A 274 -2.39 -8.01 13.86
CA LEU A 274 -3.02 -6.73 14.10
C LEU A 274 -4.24 -6.59 13.20
N HIS A 275 -5.38 -6.30 13.81
CA HIS A 275 -6.62 -5.97 13.13
C HIS A 275 -6.95 -4.51 13.37
N VAL A 276 -7.26 -3.80 12.28
CA VAL A 276 -7.61 -2.39 12.28
C VAL A 276 -8.94 -2.23 11.53
N PRO A 277 -9.94 -1.51 12.05
CA PRO A 277 -11.19 -1.28 11.31
C PRO A 277 -10.94 -0.64 9.93
N ARG A 278 -11.63 -1.10 8.88
CA ARG A 278 -11.36 -0.79 7.46
C ARG A 278 -11.48 0.69 7.07
N PHE A 279 -12.06 1.51 7.93
CA PHE A 279 -12.20 2.97 7.75
C PHE A 279 -11.58 3.80 8.89
N SER A 280 -10.69 3.20 9.68
CA SER A 280 -10.01 3.91 10.75
C SER A 280 -8.90 4.83 10.21
N GLU A 281 -8.83 6.06 10.74
CA GLU A 281 -7.68 6.96 10.55
C GLU A 281 -6.36 6.35 11.05
N LEU A 282 -6.46 5.36 11.95
CA LEU A 282 -5.32 4.68 12.55
C LEU A 282 -4.61 3.74 11.58
N LEU A 283 -5.15 3.46 10.39
CA LEU A 283 -4.52 2.58 9.41
C LEU A 283 -3.08 3.00 9.09
N ILE A 284 -2.81 4.31 9.02
CA ILE A 284 -1.46 4.83 8.72
C ILE A 284 -0.50 4.56 9.91
N SER A 285 -0.93 4.87 11.13
CA SER A 285 -0.13 4.66 12.35
C SER A 285 0.06 3.16 12.65
N ALA A 286 -0.97 2.35 12.41
CA ALA A 286 -0.95 0.90 12.51
C ALA A 286 0.01 0.26 11.50
N GLU A 287 0.12 0.79 10.28
CA GLU A 287 1.17 0.37 9.35
C GLU A 287 2.58 0.71 9.85
N GLY A 288 2.75 1.86 10.53
CA GLY A 288 3.99 2.19 11.24
C GLY A 288 4.34 1.14 12.31
N LEU A 289 3.35 0.73 13.10
CA LEU A 289 3.47 -0.35 14.07
C LEU A 289 3.85 -1.68 13.41
N VAL A 290 3.13 -2.11 12.35
CA VAL A 290 3.45 -3.31 11.57
C VAL A 290 4.91 -3.30 11.11
N ARG A 291 5.40 -2.16 10.64
CA ARG A 291 6.80 -2.00 10.21
C ARG A 291 7.78 -2.11 11.37
N SER A 292 7.46 -1.60 12.56
CA SER A 292 8.32 -1.73 13.74
C SER A 292 8.62 -3.18 14.11
N PHE A 293 7.67 -4.10 13.88
CA PHE A 293 7.87 -5.54 14.12
C PHE A 293 8.66 -6.24 13.01
N ARG A 294 8.69 -5.67 11.80
CA ARG A 294 9.59 -6.12 10.72
C ARG A 294 11.04 -5.69 10.93
N LEU A 295 11.29 -4.79 11.90
CA LEU A 295 12.59 -4.20 12.22
C LEU A 295 13.27 -4.85 13.44
N ASP A 296 12.78 -5.98 13.96
CA ASP A 296 13.30 -6.58 15.20
C ASP A 296 14.81 -6.87 15.10
N PRO A 297 15.63 -6.43 16.08
CA PRO A 297 17.05 -6.77 16.18
C PRO A 297 17.25 -8.28 16.31
N ASP A 298 16.32 -9.01 16.93
CA ASP A 298 16.38 -10.49 16.92
C ASP A 298 16.21 -11.03 15.51
N SER A 299 15.54 -10.35 14.57
CA SER A 299 15.53 -10.72 13.15
C SER A 299 16.85 -10.37 12.44
N LEU A 300 17.72 -9.58 13.08
CA LEU A 300 19.09 -9.24 12.66
C LEU A 300 20.17 -10.07 13.41
N GLU A 301 19.88 -10.55 14.62
CA GLU A 301 20.76 -11.40 15.47
C GLU A 301 20.45 -12.90 15.31
N SER A 302 19.20 -13.25 15.01
CA SER A 302 18.79 -14.57 14.47
C SER A 302 18.86 -14.64 12.95
N LEU A 303 19.36 -13.59 12.28
CA LEU A 303 20.11 -13.87 11.06
C LEU A 303 21.14 -14.90 11.48
N PRO A 304 21.23 -16.07 10.81
CA PRO A 304 22.38 -16.94 11.04
C PRO A 304 23.58 -16.02 10.95
N ASN A 305 24.41 -15.99 12.01
CA ASN A 305 25.64 -15.20 12.10
C ASN A 305 25.97 -14.71 10.70
N VAL A 306 25.79 -13.42 10.37
CA VAL A 306 26.18 -12.95 9.04
C VAL A 306 27.71 -12.90 8.96
N ASN A 307 28.40 -13.93 9.44
CA ASN A 307 29.16 -14.76 8.53
C ASN A 307 28.28 -15.05 7.31
N LEU A 308 28.28 -14.12 6.36
CA LEU A 308 28.27 -14.43 4.94
C LEU A 308 29.40 -15.45 4.71
N PHE A 309 29.21 -16.72 5.12
CA PHE A 309 29.77 -17.86 4.45
C PHE A 309 29.04 -17.91 3.10
N LEU A 310 29.36 -16.92 2.28
CA LEU A 310 29.27 -16.99 0.84
C LEU A 310 30.12 -18.20 0.51
N GLY A 311 29.44 -19.32 0.24
CA GLY A 311 30.10 -20.42 -0.43
C GLY A 311 30.90 -19.83 -1.58
N SER A 312 32.19 -20.11 -1.60
CA SER A 312 33.07 -19.78 -2.71
C SER A 312 32.59 -20.53 -3.95
N CYS A 313 31.57 -19.98 -4.62
CA CYS A 313 31.10 -20.45 -5.90
C CYS A 313 31.64 -19.47 -6.95
N TYR A 314 32.92 -19.59 -7.27
CA TYR A 314 33.41 -19.15 -8.58
C TYR A 314 33.06 -20.23 -9.63
N PRO A 315 32.99 -19.90 -10.92
CA PRO A 315 32.10 -18.90 -11.53
C PRO A 315 31.24 -19.57 -12.63
N LYS A 316 30.09 -19.01 -12.98
CA LYS A 316 29.53 -19.19 -14.33
C LYS A 316 28.91 -17.88 -14.82
N GLN A 317 29.75 -17.20 -15.61
CA GLN A 317 29.54 -16.03 -16.47
C GLN A 317 28.94 -14.76 -15.86
N GLU A 318 29.85 -13.76 -15.80
CA GLU A 318 29.63 -12.33 -15.96
C GLU A 318 28.93 -11.62 -14.80
N ASN A 319 29.69 -10.76 -14.10
CA ASN A 319 29.21 -9.75 -13.16
C ASN A 319 28.32 -8.72 -13.90
N VAL A 320 27.25 -9.15 -14.55
CA VAL A 320 26.40 -8.34 -15.41
C VAL A 320 24.98 -8.39 -14.86
N LEU A 321 24.48 -7.24 -14.41
CA LEU A 321 23.08 -7.07 -14.03
C LEU A 321 22.29 -6.60 -15.25
N ARG A 322 21.41 -7.47 -15.75
CA ARG A 322 20.58 -7.19 -16.94
C ARG A 322 19.30 -6.48 -16.52
N ILE A 323 19.19 -5.21 -16.93
CA ILE A 323 18.10 -4.33 -16.53
C ILE A 323 17.27 -3.99 -17.76
N GLY A 324 16.02 -4.45 -17.77
CA GLY A 324 15.04 -4.08 -18.79
C GLY A 324 14.43 -2.71 -18.50
N ILE A 325 14.40 -1.86 -19.53
CA ILE A 325 13.68 -0.58 -19.51
C ILE A 325 12.88 -0.39 -20.79
N GLN A 326 11.89 0.49 -20.73
CA GLN A 326 11.20 1.02 -21.90
C GLN A 326 11.87 2.34 -22.31
N ARG A 327 12.40 2.39 -23.54
CA ARG A 327 13.26 3.47 -24.05
C ARG A 327 12.65 4.88 -23.90
N ASP A 328 11.33 4.96 -23.90
CA ASP A 328 10.61 6.21 -24.08
C ASP A 328 10.12 6.82 -22.76
N SER A 329 10.54 6.31 -21.60
CA SER A 329 10.15 6.82 -20.27
C SER A 329 11.34 7.38 -19.49
N ILE A 330 11.42 8.71 -19.31
CA ILE A 330 12.53 9.35 -18.57
C ILE A 330 12.72 8.76 -17.16
N GLY A 331 11.63 8.46 -16.44
CA GLY A 331 11.75 7.84 -15.11
C GLY A 331 12.44 6.48 -15.11
N GLN A 332 12.23 5.69 -16.17
CA GLN A 332 12.91 4.40 -16.33
C GLN A 332 14.34 4.59 -16.83
N PHE A 333 14.58 5.64 -17.62
CA PHE A 333 15.92 6.03 -18.03
C PHE A 333 16.80 6.39 -16.84
N ILE A 334 16.31 7.22 -15.91
CA ILE A 334 17.05 7.64 -14.73
C ILE A 334 17.45 6.42 -13.90
N ALA A 335 16.48 5.54 -13.61
CA ALA A 335 16.73 4.33 -12.83
C ALA A 335 17.58 3.28 -13.58
N GLY A 336 17.64 3.30 -14.91
CA GLY A 336 18.51 2.45 -15.73
C GLY A 336 19.88 3.10 -16.02
N TYR A 337 19.91 3.98 -17.01
CA TYR A 337 21.14 4.64 -17.48
C TYR A 337 21.75 5.61 -16.46
N GLY A 338 20.92 6.31 -15.69
CA GLY A 338 21.40 7.19 -14.63
C GLY A 338 22.15 6.41 -13.56
N THR A 339 21.55 5.33 -13.06
CA THR A 339 22.19 4.39 -12.14
C THR A 339 23.47 3.79 -12.74
N LYS A 340 23.45 3.39 -14.02
CA LYS A 340 24.65 2.92 -14.74
C LYS A 340 25.79 3.94 -14.73
N TYR A 341 25.50 5.19 -15.06
CA TYR A 341 26.50 6.25 -15.09
C TYR A 341 27.19 6.42 -13.72
N ILE A 342 26.40 6.45 -12.64
CA ILE A 342 26.93 6.49 -11.27
C ILE A 342 27.77 5.25 -10.96
N SER A 343 27.29 4.07 -11.33
CA SER A 343 27.99 2.80 -11.08
C SER A 343 29.34 2.74 -11.80
N ASP A 344 29.39 3.15 -13.07
CA ASP A 344 30.61 3.21 -13.88
C ASP A 344 31.64 4.20 -13.29
N LEU A 345 31.20 5.36 -12.81
CA LEU A 345 32.08 6.34 -12.16
C LEU A 345 32.63 5.85 -10.83
N GLN A 346 31.79 5.25 -9.99
CA GLN A 346 32.24 4.68 -8.73
C GLN A 346 33.26 3.56 -8.97
N ARG A 347 33.04 2.69 -9.98
CA ARG A 347 34.00 1.65 -10.39
C ARG A 347 35.35 2.24 -10.83
N ALA A 348 35.35 3.34 -11.58
CA ALA A 348 36.57 3.97 -12.09
C ALA A 348 37.38 4.72 -11.02
N SER A 349 36.73 5.16 -9.94
CA SER A 349 37.31 6.10 -8.97
C SER A 349 38.44 5.56 -8.10
N SER A 350 38.72 4.24 -8.10
CA SER A 350 39.76 3.58 -7.27
C SER A 350 39.68 3.86 -5.76
N LEU A 351 38.62 4.55 -5.29
CA LEU A 351 38.38 4.83 -3.88
C LEU A 351 38.22 3.50 -3.15
N GLU A 352 38.85 3.38 -1.98
CA GLU A 352 38.66 2.24 -1.08
C GLU A 352 37.19 1.84 -1.08
N GLN A 353 36.94 0.55 -1.34
CA GLN A 353 35.61 -0.04 -1.25
C GLN A 353 34.95 0.51 0.01
N ALA A 354 33.77 1.10 -0.13
CA ALA A 354 33.09 1.67 1.01
C ALA A 354 32.68 0.54 1.96
N ILE A 355 33.55 0.19 2.90
CA ILE A 355 33.28 -0.74 3.99
C ILE A 355 32.49 0.06 5.02
N PHE A 356 31.16 -0.11 4.99
CA PHE A 356 30.29 0.46 6.02
C PHE A 356 29.89 -0.67 6.96
N LYS A 357 30.37 -0.62 8.21
CA LYS A 357 30.00 -1.57 9.30
C LYS A 357 30.04 -3.05 8.85
N ASN A 358 31.14 -3.50 8.21
CA ASN A 358 31.36 -4.87 7.72
C ASN A 358 30.52 -5.31 6.51
N ILE A 359 29.80 -4.42 5.83
CA ILE A 359 29.08 -4.72 4.58
C ILE A 359 29.90 -4.20 3.39
N GLU A 360 30.37 -5.13 2.56
CA GLU A 360 31.08 -4.83 1.32
C GLU A 360 30.09 -4.71 0.15
N ILE A 361 30.04 -3.53 -0.48
CA ILE A 361 29.27 -3.32 -1.71
C ILE A 361 30.08 -3.90 -2.88
N ASN A 362 29.50 -4.85 -3.61
CA ASN A 362 30.17 -5.40 -4.80
C ASN A 362 30.21 -4.33 -5.91
N ARG A 363 31.42 -3.87 -6.25
CA ARG A 363 31.67 -2.89 -7.33
C ARG A 363 32.23 -3.51 -8.61
N ASP A 364 32.58 -4.79 -8.56
CA ASP A 364 32.89 -5.57 -9.76
C ASP A 364 31.55 -5.99 -10.37
N LEU A 365 30.85 -5.01 -10.95
CA LEU A 365 29.52 -5.13 -11.53
C LEU A 365 29.40 -4.23 -12.76
N GLU A 366 28.95 -4.81 -13.86
CA GLU A 366 28.52 -4.13 -15.07
C GLU A 366 26.99 -4.08 -15.11
N LEU A 367 26.44 -2.88 -15.26
CA LEU A 367 25.02 -2.71 -15.54
C LEU A 367 24.79 -2.76 -17.05
N GLN A 368 24.04 -3.75 -17.53
CA GLN A 368 23.62 -3.88 -18.93
C GLN A 368 22.16 -3.43 -19.08
N ILE A 369 21.96 -2.28 -19.73
CA ILE A 369 20.63 -1.70 -19.94
C ILE A 369 20.06 -2.19 -21.27
N LEU A 370 18.91 -2.85 -21.23
CA LEU A 370 18.24 -3.46 -22.38
C LEU A 370 16.91 -2.74 -22.66
N PRO A 371 16.77 -2.06 -23.82
CA PRO A 371 15.56 -1.32 -24.16
C PRO A 371 14.49 -2.19 -24.83
N PHE A 372 13.24 -2.02 -24.43
CA PHE A 372 12.07 -2.73 -24.97
C PHE A 372 10.98 -1.78 -25.46
N ALA A 373 10.08 -2.31 -26.31
CA ALA A 373 8.93 -1.57 -26.80
C ALA A 373 7.75 -1.57 -25.81
N SER A 374 7.64 -2.61 -24.97
CA SER A 374 6.55 -2.75 -23.98
C SER A 374 7.00 -3.50 -22.72
N GLY A 375 6.33 -3.21 -21.60
CA GLY A 375 6.51 -3.97 -20.36
C GLY A 375 6.11 -5.45 -20.48
N GLU A 376 5.20 -5.79 -21.40
CA GLU A 376 4.86 -7.19 -21.70
C GLU A 376 6.07 -7.96 -22.26
N GLN A 377 6.83 -7.36 -23.18
CA GLN A 377 8.05 -7.97 -23.70
C GLN A 377 9.09 -8.18 -22.58
N MET A 378 9.22 -7.20 -21.69
CA MET A 378 10.11 -7.27 -20.53
C MET A 378 9.69 -8.42 -19.58
N ASN A 379 8.40 -8.53 -19.26
CA ASN A 379 7.89 -9.62 -18.42
C ASN A 379 8.15 -11.00 -19.04
N ARG A 380 7.96 -11.15 -20.36
CA ARG A 380 8.25 -12.41 -21.07
C ARG A 380 9.75 -12.76 -21.02
N GLN A 381 10.64 -11.77 -21.16
CA GLN A 381 12.09 -12.01 -21.08
C GLN A 381 12.57 -12.29 -19.65
N MET A 382 12.05 -11.56 -18.66
CA MET A 382 12.30 -11.88 -17.24
C MET A 382 11.87 -13.30 -16.89
N LYS A 383 10.72 -13.75 -17.42
CA LYS A 383 10.22 -15.13 -17.21
C LYS A 383 11.15 -16.20 -17.80
N ARG A 384 11.92 -15.85 -18.83
CA ARG A 384 12.93 -16.73 -19.45
C ARG A 384 14.30 -16.65 -18.75
N GLY A 385 14.45 -15.81 -17.72
CA GLY A 385 15.74 -15.57 -17.06
C GLY A 385 16.70 -14.70 -17.88
N GLU A 386 16.21 -14.01 -18.92
CA GLU A 386 17.00 -13.11 -19.77
C GLU A 386 17.18 -11.72 -19.13
N LEU A 387 16.30 -11.34 -18.18
CA LEU A 387 16.36 -10.10 -17.41
C LEU A 387 16.35 -10.39 -15.91
N ASP A 388 17.13 -9.65 -15.15
CA ASP A 388 17.23 -9.79 -13.69
C ASP A 388 16.42 -8.70 -12.96
N ILE A 389 16.38 -7.50 -13.54
CA ILE A 389 15.55 -6.38 -13.10
C ILE A 389 14.71 -5.87 -14.29
N CYS A 390 13.46 -5.51 -14.01
CA CYS A 390 12.59 -4.81 -14.95
C CYS A 390 12.06 -3.54 -14.29
N ILE A 391 12.03 -2.44 -15.04
CA ILE A 391 11.38 -1.21 -14.61
C ILE A 391 10.06 -1.07 -15.38
N LEU A 392 8.93 -1.19 -14.67
CA LEU A 392 7.62 -1.42 -15.27
C LEU A 392 6.64 -0.33 -14.84
N ASP A 393 5.74 0.08 -15.74
CA ASP A 393 4.60 0.92 -15.39
C ASP A 393 3.54 0.15 -14.58
N ASP A 394 2.60 0.86 -13.95
CA ASP A 394 1.59 0.29 -13.07
C ASP A 394 0.85 -0.96 -13.61
N ILE A 395 0.46 -0.98 -14.89
CA ILE A 395 -0.20 -2.14 -15.51
C ILE A 395 0.78 -3.30 -15.72
N SER A 396 1.94 -3.04 -16.34
CA SER A 396 2.93 -4.09 -16.60
C SER A 396 3.53 -4.64 -15.30
N LEU A 397 3.57 -3.81 -14.25
CA LEU A 397 4.00 -4.13 -12.90
C LEU A 397 3.03 -5.11 -12.24
N LEU A 398 1.72 -4.82 -12.29
CA LEU A 398 0.71 -5.77 -11.79
C LEU A 398 0.67 -7.06 -12.58
N ASN A 399 0.83 -6.98 -13.90
CA ASN A 399 0.94 -8.16 -14.76
C ASN A 399 2.17 -9.01 -14.39
N ASN A 400 3.28 -8.39 -14.00
CA ASN A 400 4.46 -9.08 -13.47
C ASN A 400 4.13 -9.77 -12.14
N GLY A 401 3.55 -9.05 -11.17
CA GLY A 401 3.13 -9.62 -9.90
C GLY A 401 2.21 -10.83 -10.10
N SER A 402 1.16 -10.71 -10.91
CA SER A 402 0.22 -11.81 -11.19
C SER A 402 0.87 -13.04 -11.82
N GLN A 403 1.84 -12.86 -12.72
CA GLN A 403 2.48 -13.99 -13.42
C GLN A 403 3.52 -14.73 -12.58
N PHE A 404 4.13 -14.03 -11.61
CA PHE A 404 5.29 -14.51 -10.86
C PHE A 404 4.93 -14.85 -9.40
N PHE A 405 3.73 -14.52 -8.92
CA PHE A 405 3.36 -14.72 -7.51
C PHE A 405 3.27 -16.21 -7.12
N ASP A 406 2.57 -17.02 -7.92
CA ASP A 406 2.36 -18.45 -7.63
C ASP A 406 3.51 -19.35 -8.10
N ASP A 407 4.48 -18.81 -8.84
CA ASP A 407 5.61 -19.56 -9.39
C ASP A 407 6.79 -19.56 -8.41
N LEU A 408 6.88 -20.59 -7.57
CA LEU A 408 7.95 -20.77 -6.59
C LEU A 408 9.35 -20.87 -7.23
N SER A 409 9.43 -21.25 -8.51
CA SER A 409 10.67 -21.41 -9.29
C SER A 409 11.09 -20.12 -9.99
N PHE A 410 10.14 -19.27 -10.39
CA PHE A 410 10.37 -18.03 -11.14
C PHE A 410 9.58 -16.87 -10.55
N GLY A 411 9.76 -16.57 -9.26
CA GLY A 411 9.13 -15.43 -8.59
C GLY A 411 9.79 -14.08 -8.89
N SER A 412 9.11 -12.98 -8.55
CA SER A 412 9.66 -11.62 -8.54
C SER A 412 9.28 -10.88 -7.25
N LYS A 413 10.01 -9.81 -6.92
CA LYS A 413 9.68 -8.86 -5.85
C LYS A 413 9.72 -7.44 -6.38
N LEU A 414 8.79 -6.60 -5.93
CA LEU A 414 8.85 -5.16 -6.12
C LEU A 414 9.79 -4.57 -5.06
N ILE A 415 10.98 -4.14 -5.50
CA ILE A 415 12.10 -3.75 -4.61
C ILE A 415 12.35 -2.25 -4.54
N GLY A 416 11.59 -1.45 -5.30
CA GLY A 416 11.69 0.01 -5.27
C GLY A 416 10.82 0.70 -6.32
N ILE A 417 10.80 2.02 -6.28
CA ILE A 417 10.13 2.86 -7.28
C ILE A 417 11.18 3.56 -8.14
N ALA A 418 11.03 3.53 -9.46
CA ALA A 418 11.91 4.27 -10.35
C ALA A 418 11.47 5.73 -10.44
N SER A 419 10.16 5.94 -10.66
CA SER A 419 9.56 7.26 -10.66
C SER A 419 8.05 7.23 -10.50
N TYR A 420 7.43 8.35 -10.18
CA TYR A 420 5.97 8.50 -10.14
C TYR A 420 5.51 9.92 -10.43
N ASN A 421 4.24 10.07 -10.81
CA ASN A 421 3.55 11.34 -10.92
C ASN A 421 2.23 11.28 -10.15
N LEU A 422 2.09 12.12 -9.11
CA LEU A 422 0.90 12.12 -8.26
C LEU A 422 -0.36 12.64 -8.97
N LEU A 423 -0.19 13.46 -9.99
CA LEU A 423 -1.27 14.13 -10.69
C LEU A 423 -1.54 13.51 -12.08
N GLY A 424 -0.68 12.60 -12.54
CA GLY A 424 -0.78 11.98 -13.87
C GLY A 424 -0.39 12.88 -15.03
N LEU A 425 0.32 13.98 -14.77
CA LEU A 425 0.68 14.99 -15.79
C LEU A 425 1.76 14.50 -16.75
N ASP A 426 2.30 13.31 -16.52
CA ASP A 426 3.30 12.66 -17.35
C ASP A 426 2.68 11.86 -18.51
N ILE A 427 1.35 11.82 -18.64
CA ILE A 427 0.62 11.23 -19.76
C ILE A 427 -0.14 12.31 -20.53
N ASN A 428 -0.05 12.27 -21.86
CA ASN A 428 -0.57 13.30 -22.76
C ASN A 428 -1.37 12.68 -23.89
N ILE A 429 -2.32 13.47 -24.39
CA ILE A 429 -3.02 13.20 -25.65
C ILE A 429 -2.43 14.11 -26.71
N VAL A 430 -1.73 13.50 -27.66
CA VAL A 430 -1.08 14.16 -28.78
C VAL A 430 -1.99 14.08 -30.00
N LEU A 431 -2.15 15.21 -30.67
CA LEU A 431 -3.01 15.40 -31.82
C LEU A 431 -2.18 15.89 -33.00
N HIS A 432 -2.62 15.59 -34.22
CA HIS A 432 -2.08 16.28 -35.38
C HIS A 432 -2.33 17.80 -35.25
N LYS A 433 -1.41 18.66 -35.69
CA LYS A 433 -1.49 20.13 -35.54
C LYS A 433 -2.78 20.72 -36.12
N ASP A 434 -3.23 20.16 -37.25
CA ASP A 434 -4.46 20.55 -37.97
C ASP A 434 -5.73 19.90 -37.39
N SER A 435 -5.64 19.14 -36.30
CA SER A 435 -6.80 18.46 -35.71
C SER A 435 -7.79 19.47 -35.16
N SER A 436 -9.09 19.22 -35.38
CA SER A 436 -10.18 20.02 -34.82
C SER A 436 -10.54 19.63 -33.38
N ILE A 437 -9.88 18.64 -32.79
CA ILE A 437 -10.17 18.11 -31.44
C ILE A 437 -9.65 19.09 -30.38
N ASN A 438 -10.55 19.71 -29.61
CA ASN A 438 -10.17 20.69 -28.60
C ASN A 438 -10.54 20.27 -27.17
N THR A 439 -11.43 19.30 -27.04
CA THR A 439 -11.91 18.78 -25.76
C THR A 439 -11.80 17.26 -25.66
N ILE A 440 -11.92 16.74 -24.44
CA ILE A 440 -12.02 15.30 -24.20
C ILE A 440 -13.24 14.71 -24.90
N GLN A 441 -14.37 15.41 -24.92
CA GLN A 441 -15.58 14.97 -25.60
C GLN A 441 -15.41 14.85 -27.13
N ASP A 442 -14.53 15.65 -27.73
CA ASP A 442 -14.23 15.58 -29.17
C ASP A 442 -13.51 14.28 -29.57
N LEU A 443 -13.02 13.50 -28.60
CA LEU A 443 -12.44 12.18 -28.81
C LEU A 443 -13.50 11.12 -29.12
N LYS A 444 -14.79 11.42 -28.91
CA LYS A 444 -15.89 10.53 -29.25
C LYS A 444 -15.95 10.28 -30.76
N GLY A 445 -16.10 9.01 -31.13
CA GLY A 445 -16.06 8.49 -32.50
C GLY A 445 -14.67 8.44 -33.14
N LYS A 446 -13.61 8.82 -32.43
CA LYS A 446 -12.26 8.93 -33.00
C LYS A 446 -11.46 7.64 -32.92
N ARG A 447 -10.45 7.55 -33.77
CA ARG A 447 -9.42 6.50 -33.75
C ARG A 447 -8.28 6.95 -32.87
N ILE A 448 -8.12 6.32 -31.71
CA ILE A 448 -7.16 6.73 -30.69
C ILE A 448 -6.12 5.62 -30.54
N SER A 449 -4.85 5.95 -30.73
CA SER A 449 -3.75 5.01 -30.56
C SER A 449 -3.21 5.05 -29.14
N THR A 450 -2.85 3.89 -28.60
CA THR A 450 -2.10 3.74 -27.35
C THR A 450 -1.52 2.32 -27.29
N LEU A 451 -0.46 2.10 -26.52
CA LEU A 451 0.07 0.77 -26.31
C LEU A 451 -0.80 0.03 -25.29
N PHE A 452 -1.43 -1.08 -25.67
CA PHE A 452 -2.31 -1.81 -24.76
C PHE A 452 -1.53 -2.41 -23.59
N GLY A 453 -2.14 -2.37 -22.42
CA GLY A 453 -1.49 -2.81 -21.18
C GLY A 453 -0.46 -1.84 -20.63
N SER A 454 -0.45 -0.57 -21.07
CA SER A 454 0.40 0.49 -20.51
C SER A 454 -0.37 1.41 -19.57
N ASN A 455 0.36 2.25 -18.84
CA ASN A 455 -0.21 3.36 -18.08
C ASN A 455 -1.02 4.33 -18.97
N ALA A 456 -0.60 4.55 -20.22
CA ALA A 456 -1.31 5.39 -21.19
C ALA A 456 -2.63 4.75 -21.63
N HIS A 457 -2.69 3.43 -21.70
CA HIS A 457 -3.93 2.70 -21.94
C HIS A 457 -4.88 2.81 -20.76
N ARG A 458 -4.40 2.60 -19.52
CA ARG A 458 -5.21 2.80 -18.31
C ARG A 458 -5.72 4.24 -18.23
N PHE A 459 -4.87 5.20 -18.55
CA PHE A 459 -5.18 6.63 -18.52
C PHE A 459 -6.38 6.96 -19.42
N ILE A 460 -6.38 6.54 -20.69
CA ILE A 460 -7.47 6.88 -21.60
C ILE A 460 -8.80 6.23 -21.20
N ILE A 461 -8.77 5.01 -20.66
CA ILE A 461 -9.97 4.33 -20.13
C ILE A 461 -10.52 5.10 -18.94
N THR A 462 -9.66 5.40 -17.96
CA THR A 462 -10.04 6.13 -16.74
C THR A 462 -10.58 7.52 -17.08
N LEU A 463 -9.97 8.17 -18.08
CA LEU A 463 -10.38 9.48 -18.56
C LEU A 463 -11.76 9.42 -19.21
N PHE A 464 -12.06 8.42 -20.02
CA PHE A 464 -13.39 8.25 -20.61
C PHE A 464 -14.45 8.02 -19.53
N ASP A 465 -14.18 7.13 -18.58
CA ASP A 465 -15.10 6.84 -17.47
C ASP A 465 -15.44 8.11 -16.66
N LEU A 466 -14.45 8.97 -16.39
CA LEU A 466 -14.63 10.22 -15.65
C LEU A 466 -15.43 11.30 -16.41
N TYR A 467 -15.58 11.14 -17.72
CA TYR A 467 -16.34 12.03 -18.59
C TYR A 467 -17.66 11.39 -19.06
N ASP A 468 -18.13 10.37 -18.36
CA ASP A 468 -19.35 9.61 -18.69
C ASP A 468 -19.34 9.04 -20.11
N MET A 469 -18.16 8.64 -20.60
CA MET A 469 -17.96 7.97 -21.89
C MET A 469 -17.50 6.52 -21.68
N ASP A 470 -17.84 5.64 -22.61
CA ASP A 470 -17.39 4.25 -22.63
C ASP A 470 -16.36 4.08 -23.74
N VAL A 471 -15.09 3.92 -23.39
CA VAL A 471 -13.98 3.79 -24.35
C VAL A 471 -14.19 2.65 -25.37
N SER A 472 -14.95 1.61 -25.03
CA SER A 472 -15.23 0.48 -25.92
C SER A 472 -16.33 0.76 -26.95
N LYS A 473 -17.20 1.75 -26.69
CA LYS A 473 -18.33 2.13 -27.55
C LYS A 473 -18.14 3.48 -28.22
N ASP A 474 -17.51 4.41 -27.52
CA ASP A 474 -17.39 5.81 -27.89
C ASP A 474 -16.10 6.12 -28.65
N CYS A 475 -15.16 5.18 -28.81
CA CYS A 475 -14.00 5.39 -29.68
C CYS A 475 -13.49 4.07 -30.28
N ARG A 476 -12.54 4.16 -31.23
CA ARG A 476 -11.80 3.01 -31.73
C ARG A 476 -10.37 3.07 -31.22
N LEU A 477 -10.09 2.32 -30.15
CA LEU A 477 -8.72 2.13 -29.67
C LEU A 477 -7.90 1.28 -30.64
N VAL A 478 -6.65 1.69 -30.87
CA VAL A 478 -5.68 0.98 -31.72
C VAL A 478 -4.43 0.68 -30.90
N ASN A 479 -4.05 -0.60 -30.83
CA ASN A 479 -2.84 -1.03 -30.15
C ASN A 479 -1.61 -0.83 -31.04
N GLU A 480 -0.79 0.19 -30.76
CA GLU A 480 0.43 0.45 -31.50
C GLU A 480 1.59 0.80 -30.57
N ASP A 481 2.80 0.35 -30.93
CA ASP A 481 4.03 0.83 -30.31
C ASP A 481 4.30 2.30 -30.69
N PRO A 482 5.17 3.02 -29.94
CA PRO A 482 5.43 4.44 -30.17
C PRO A 482 5.91 4.79 -31.58
N ARG A 483 6.74 3.94 -32.20
CA ARG A 483 7.25 4.18 -33.57
C ARG A 483 6.13 4.06 -34.60
N ARG A 484 5.27 3.06 -34.45
CA ARG A 484 4.11 2.87 -35.32
C ARG A 484 3.07 3.98 -35.12
N ALA A 485 2.74 4.31 -33.87
CA ALA A 485 1.77 5.37 -33.54
C ALA A 485 2.19 6.73 -34.10
N SER A 486 3.49 7.05 -34.08
CA SER A 486 4.03 8.28 -34.66
C SER A 486 3.78 8.39 -36.16
N LYS A 487 4.04 7.30 -36.90
CA LYS A 487 3.78 7.22 -38.34
C LYS A 487 2.28 7.29 -38.63
N SER A 488 1.47 6.59 -37.83
CA SER A 488 0.01 6.61 -37.94
C SER A 488 -0.55 8.02 -37.74
N LEU A 489 -0.05 8.77 -36.75
CA LEU A 489 -0.47 10.14 -36.48
C LEU A 489 -0.05 11.09 -37.60
N ALA A 490 1.19 10.98 -38.08
CA ALA A 490 1.71 11.79 -39.19
C ALA A 490 0.92 11.57 -40.48
N ASN A 491 0.54 10.31 -40.76
CA ASN A 491 -0.27 9.95 -41.92
C ASN A 491 -1.79 10.16 -41.71
N LYS A 492 -2.19 10.72 -40.55
CA LYS A 492 -3.60 10.95 -40.17
C LYS A 492 -4.47 9.68 -40.24
N THR A 493 -3.89 8.50 -40.02
CA THR A 493 -4.65 7.24 -39.93
C THR A 493 -5.24 7.00 -38.54
N ILE A 494 -4.78 7.78 -37.56
CA ILE A 494 -5.36 7.93 -36.22
C ILE A 494 -5.60 9.42 -35.96
N ASP A 495 -6.59 9.72 -35.14
CA ASP A 495 -6.99 11.09 -34.79
C ASP A 495 -6.23 11.63 -33.57
N ALA A 496 -5.87 10.73 -32.65
CA ALA A 496 -5.16 11.04 -31.41
C ALA A 496 -4.22 9.91 -31.01
N TYR A 497 -3.15 10.26 -30.30
CA TYR A 497 -2.21 9.31 -29.71
C TYR A 497 -2.02 9.61 -28.22
N VAL A 498 -2.21 8.62 -27.36
CA VAL A 498 -2.03 8.76 -25.91
C VAL A 498 -0.68 8.18 -25.52
N CYS A 499 0.21 9.02 -24.98
CA CYS A 499 1.59 8.62 -24.68
C CYS A 499 2.19 9.40 -23.51
N CYS A 500 3.38 8.98 -23.05
CA CYS A 500 4.09 9.70 -22.01
C CYS A 500 4.64 11.05 -22.49
N GLN A 501 4.91 11.95 -21.53
CA GLN A 501 5.38 13.32 -21.75
C GLN A 501 6.68 13.36 -22.58
N THR A 502 7.62 12.45 -22.32
CA THR A 502 8.89 12.37 -23.06
C THR A 502 8.64 12.28 -24.56
N PHE A 503 7.77 11.35 -24.95
CA PHE A 503 7.45 11.10 -26.34
C PHE A 503 6.61 12.21 -26.96
N ALA A 504 5.67 12.77 -26.19
CA ALA A 504 4.90 13.92 -26.63
C ALA A 504 5.81 15.13 -26.96
N SER A 505 6.83 15.37 -26.12
CA SER A 505 7.82 16.44 -26.36
C SER A 505 8.73 16.15 -27.56
N ILE A 506 9.13 14.90 -27.79
CA ILE A 506 9.86 14.48 -29.01
C ILE A 506 9.01 14.81 -30.24
N LEU A 507 7.76 14.38 -30.26
CA LEU A 507 6.88 14.61 -31.40
C LEU A 507 6.67 16.10 -31.67
N GLU A 508 6.49 16.92 -30.63
CA GLU A 508 6.40 18.38 -30.76
C GLU A 508 7.70 19.02 -31.30
N ALA A 509 8.87 18.45 -30.97
CA ALA A 509 10.16 18.99 -31.39
C ALA A 509 10.49 18.70 -32.86
N TYR A 510 10.00 17.58 -33.40
CA TYR A 510 10.35 17.06 -34.72
C TYR A 510 9.18 17.05 -35.73
N ALA A 511 7.92 17.28 -35.31
CA ALA A 511 6.77 17.14 -36.20
C ALA A 511 5.48 17.90 -35.81
N PHE A 512 4.57 17.90 -36.79
CA PHE A 512 3.25 18.51 -36.95
C PHE A 512 2.19 18.10 -35.90
N VAL A 513 2.48 18.22 -34.62
CA VAL A 513 1.55 17.84 -33.54
C VAL A 513 1.32 18.97 -32.54
N ARG A 514 0.25 18.82 -31.75
CA ARG A 514 -0.02 19.63 -30.56
C ARG A 514 -0.58 18.73 -29.46
N LYS A 515 -0.35 19.11 -28.20
CA LYS A 515 -1.02 18.46 -27.05
C LYS A 515 -2.44 18.98 -26.87
N LEU A 516 -3.34 18.10 -26.43
CA LEU A 516 -4.62 18.54 -25.86
C LEU A 516 -4.35 19.28 -24.53
N PRO A 517 -4.98 20.42 -24.25
CA PRO A 517 -4.65 21.22 -23.06
C PRO A 517 -4.80 20.47 -21.73
N LEU A 518 -3.76 20.57 -20.88
CA LEU A 518 -3.70 19.96 -19.54
C LEU A 518 -4.82 20.43 -18.59
N SER A 519 -5.40 21.61 -18.82
CA SER A 519 -6.53 22.11 -18.02
C SER A 519 -7.74 21.16 -18.03
N GLN A 520 -7.84 20.28 -19.03
CA GLN A 520 -8.92 19.29 -19.12
C GLN A 520 -8.65 18.01 -18.32
N THR A 521 -7.43 17.82 -17.83
CA THR A 521 -7.03 16.57 -17.15
C THR A 521 -6.43 16.81 -15.76
N ILE A 522 -5.95 18.01 -15.46
CA ILE A 522 -5.24 18.34 -14.21
C ILE A 522 -6.09 18.15 -12.94
N SER A 523 -7.40 18.36 -13.03
CA SER A 523 -8.34 18.17 -11.91
C SER A 523 -8.58 16.69 -11.57
N LEU A 524 -8.28 15.77 -12.49
CA LEU A 524 -8.62 14.35 -12.36
C LEU A 524 -7.63 13.58 -11.48
N ARG A 525 -6.40 14.12 -11.31
CA ARG A 525 -5.35 13.60 -10.41
C ARG A 525 -5.16 12.08 -10.50
N ILE A 526 -4.94 11.57 -11.71
CA ILE A 526 -4.79 10.13 -11.95
C ILE A 526 -3.31 9.76 -11.73
N PRO A 527 -2.91 9.14 -10.60
CA PRO A 527 -1.50 8.88 -10.34
C PRO A 527 -0.92 7.89 -11.34
N SER A 528 0.38 8.01 -11.62
CA SER A 528 1.15 7.05 -12.41
C SER A 528 2.42 6.67 -11.64
N ILE A 529 2.81 5.39 -11.69
CA ILE A 529 4.03 4.89 -11.02
C ILE A 529 4.83 4.00 -11.97
N ARG A 530 6.16 3.95 -11.78
CA ARG A 530 7.04 2.95 -12.36
C ARG A 530 7.76 2.20 -11.24
N GLY A 531 7.48 0.92 -11.09
CA GLY A 531 8.10 0.05 -10.10
C GLY A 531 9.34 -0.66 -10.65
N ILE A 532 10.26 -0.99 -9.76
CA ILE A 532 11.45 -1.78 -10.03
C ILE A 532 11.20 -3.17 -9.47
N VAL A 533 11.11 -4.16 -10.35
CA VAL A 533 10.95 -5.56 -9.95
C VAL A 533 12.25 -6.32 -10.19
N CYS A 534 12.57 -7.24 -9.29
CA CYS A 534 13.73 -8.11 -9.40
C CYS A 534 13.31 -9.58 -9.24
N ARG A 535 13.93 -10.47 -10.01
CA ARG A 535 13.68 -11.91 -9.94
C ARG A 535 14.06 -12.44 -8.55
N SER A 536 13.15 -13.14 -7.88
CA SER A 536 13.37 -13.62 -6.51
C SER A 536 14.55 -14.57 -6.39
N GLN A 537 14.79 -15.39 -7.41
CA GLN A 537 15.98 -16.25 -7.47
C GLN A 537 17.27 -15.42 -7.58
N PHE A 538 17.28 -14.35 -8.37
CA PHE A 538 18.44 -13.46 -8.48
C PHE A 538 18.73 -12.76 -7.14
N ILE A 539 17.69 -12.30 -6.43
CA ILE A 539 17.84 -11.72 -5.09
C ILE A 539 18.52 -12.70 -4.13
N LYS A 540 18.13 -13.97 -4.15
CA LYS A 540 18.69 -15.03 -3.29
C LYS A 540 20.15 -15.35 -3.64
N GLU A 541 20.46 -15.44 -4.94
CA GLU A 541 21.78 -15.80 -5.44
C GLU A 541 22.78 -14.62 -5.37
N ASN A 542 22.30 -13.39 -5.55
CA ASN A 542 23.13 -12.21 -5.75
C ASN A 542 22.70 -10.99 -4.90
N PRO A 543 22.47 -11.14 -3.58
CA PRO A 543 21.95 -10.05 -2.74
C PRO A 543 22.87 -8.82 -2.72
N LYS A 544 24.20 -9.02 -2.76
CA LYS A 544 25.18 -7.92 -2.79
C LYS A 544 25.06 -7.05 -4.05
N ILE A 545 24.72 -7.64 -5.19
CA ILE A 545 24.53 -6.93 -6.46
C ILE A 545 23.25 -6.08 -6.41
N VAL A 546 22.18 -6.62 -5.79
CA VAL A 546 20.92 -5.88 -5.59
C VAL A 546 21.16 -4.66 -4.69
N VAL A 547 21.91 -4.81 -3.59
CA VAL A 547 22.31 -3.69 -2.72
C VAL A 547 23.12 -2.65 -3.50
N ALA A 548 24.10 -3.07 -4.30
CA ALA A 548 24.92 -2.16 -5.11
C ALA A 548 24.09 -1.33 -6.09
N TYR A 549 23.16 -1.98 -6.82
CA TYR A 549 22.26 -1.30 -7.74
C TYR A 549 21.35 -0.29 -7.02
N LEU A 550 20.71 -0.68 -5.91
CA LEU A 550 19.82 0.21 -5.16
C LEU A 550 20.59 1.36 -4.49
N TYR A 551 21.83 1.12 -4.06
CA TYR A 551 22.73 2.17 -3.57
C TYR A 551 23.01 3.20 -4.67
N ASP A 552 23.45 2.73 -5.84
CA ASP A 552 23.75 3.59 -6.98
C ASP A 552 22.51 4.33 -7.49
N LEU A 553 21.32 3.73 -7.37
CA LEU A 553 20.03 4.36 -7.67
C LEU A 553 19.75 5.54 -6.73
N VAL A 554 19.92 5.38 -5.41
CA VAL A 554 19.70 6.47 -4.44
C VAL A 554 20.71 7.60 -4.66
N VAL A 555 21.98 7.27 -4.91
CA VAL A 555 23.03 8.23 -5.24
C VAL A 555 22.73 8.96 -6.55
N ALA A 556 22.28 8.23 -7.58
CA ALA A 556 21.86 8.81 -8.84
C ALA A 556 20.73 9.81 -8.62
N ASN A 557 19.65 9.42 -7.94
CA ASN A 557 18.50 10.29 -7.73
C ASN A 557 18.90 11.60 -7.01
N TYR A 558 19.81 11.54 -6.03
CA TYR A 558 20.36 12.73 -5.40
C TYR A 558 21.14 13.60 -6.39
N TRP A 559 22.04 13.01 -7.19
CA TRP A 559 22.84 13.73 -8.18
C TRP A 559 21.98 14.39 -9.26
N PHE A 560 20.95 13.69 -9.76
CA PHE A 560 20.02 14.21 -10.76
C PHE A 560 19.29 15.47 -10.24
N ASN A 561 18.91 15.48 -8.96
CA ASN A 561 18.25 16.63 -8.33
C ASN A 561 19.22 17.79 -8.02
N SER A 562 20.45 17.49 -7.64
CA SER A 562 21.46 18.51 -7.27
C SER A 562 22.20 19.10 -8.48
N SER A 563 22.22 18.41 -9.63
CA SER A 563 22.86 18.85 -10.87
C SER A 563 21.95 18.71 -12.12
N PRO A 564 20.76 19.35 -12.14
CA PRO A 564 19.74 19.12 -13.16
C PRO A 564 20.19 19.44 -14.59
N ILE A 565 21.10 20.41 -14.79
CA ILE A 565 21.63 20.76 -16.11
C ILE A 565 22.50 19.63 -16.68
N LYS A 566 23.45 19.12 -15.89
CA LYS A 566 24.33 17.99 -16.29
C LYS A 566 23.50 16.73 -16.54
N ALA A 567 22.53 16.49 -15.68
CA ALA A 567 21.54 15.43 -15.82
C ALA A 567 20.77 15.53 -17.15
N ALA A 568 20.28 16.72 -17.49
CA ALA A 568 19.56 16.95 -18.73
C ALA A 568 20.45 16.77 -19.97
N ASP A 569 21.72 17.17 -19.91
CA ASP A 569 22.69 16.92 -20.98
C ASP A 569 22.97 15.44 -21.19
N LEU A 570 23.10 14.67 -20.10
CA LEU A 570 23.29 13.21 -20.17
C LEU A 570 22.06 12.52 -20.78
N LEU A 571 20.87 12.91 -20.34
CA LEU A 571 19.61 12.43 -20.93
C LEU A 571 19.52 12.77 -22.41
N THR A 572 19.74 14.03 -22.79
CA THR A 572 19.66 14.52 -24.18
C THR A 572 20.46 13.66 -25.15
N LYS A 573 21.67 13.23 -24.76
CA LYS A 573 22.54 12.38 -25.59
C LYS A 573 21.96 11.01 -25.93
N VAL A 574 21.03 10.50 -25.13
CA VAL A 574 20.52 9.13 -25.28
C VAL A 574 19.05 9.10 -25.73
N ILE A 575 18.23 10.07 -25.31
CA ILE A 575 16.81 10.15 -25.69
C ILE A 575 16.53 11.06 -26.89
N ASP A 576 17.56 11.73 -27.44
CA ASP A 576 17.46 12.60 -28.63
C ASP A 576 16.40 13.73 -28.49
N VAL A 577 16.29 14.28 -27.28
CA VAL A 577 15.35 15.34 -26.89
C VAL A 577 16.11 16.61 -26.54
N ARG A 578 15.61 17.79 -26.92
CA ARG A 578 16.26 19.07 -26.58
C ARG A 578 16.37 19.24 -25.07
N THR A 579 17.53 19.71 -24.58
CA THR A 579 17.83 19.91 -23.15
C THR A 579 16.75 20.72 -22.42
N THR A 580 16.17 21.73 -23.06
CA THR A 580 15.11 22.57 -22.48
C THR A 580 13.83 21.79 -22.15
N GLN A 581 13.48 20.78 -22.95
CA GLN A 581 12.33 19.90 -22.69
C GLN A 581 12.66 18.84 -21.64
N VAL A 582 13.90 18.36 -21.59
CA VAL A 582 14.37 17.44 -20.55
C VAL A 582 14.40 18.12 -19.19
N ASN A 583 14.82 19.40 -19.12
CA ASN A 583 14.80 20.20 -17.89
C ASN A 583 13.40 20.32 -17.27
N GLN A 584 12.33 20.29 -18.08
CA GLN A 584 10.96 20.30 -17.56
C GLN A 584 10.62 19.03 -16.76
N PHE A 585 11.31 17.91 -17.02
CA PHE A 585 11.12 16.68 -16.24
C PHE A 585 11.61 16.82 -14.80
N PHE A 586 12.71 17.55 -14.61
CA PHE A 586 13.26 17.85 -13.29
C PHE A 586 12.61 19.07 -12.63
N ASN A 587 11.59 19.67 -13.27
CA ASN A 587 10.90 20.80 -12.68
C ASN A 587 9.93 20.31 -11.59
N PRO A 588 10.14 20.70 -10.31
CA PRO A 588 9.32 20.27 -9.18
C PRO A 588 7.83 20.62 -9.33
N VAL A 589 7.49 21.61 -10.15
CA VAL A 589 6.13 22.07 -10.41
C VAL A 589 5.34 21.13 -11.34
N PHE A 590 6.02 20.40 -12.24
CA PHE A 590 5.36 19.63 -13.32
C PHE A 590 5.34 18.09 -13.12
N GLY A 591 5.74 17.62 -11.93
CA GLY A 591 5.07 16.47 -11.32
C GLY A 591 5.68 15.07 -11.48
N ASN A 592 6.86 14.87 -12.09
CA ASN A 592 7.56 13.59 -11.97
C ASN A 592 8.54 13.60 -10.80
N ARG A 593 8.55 12.49 -10.06
CA ARG A 593 9.30 12.29 -8.82
C ARG A 593 10.14 11.03 -8.92
N ILE A 594 11.37 11.07 -8.41
CA ILE A 594 12.40 10.02 -8.40
C ILE A 594 12.78 9.67 -6.96
N ASP A 595 11.81 9.20 -6.20
CA ASP A 595 12.00 8.67 -4.84
C ASP A 595 11.77 7.15 -4.87
N PRO A 596 12.80 6.33 -4.53
CA PRO A 596 12.72 4.89 -4.64
C PRO A 596 11.96 4.20 -3.52
N THR A 597 11.56 4.94 -2.48
CA THR A 597 10.87 4.36 -1.33
C THR A 597 9.54 3.70 -1.69
N LEU A 598 9.29 2.54 -1.06
CA LEU A 598 8.06 1.78 -1.19
C LEU A 598 7.03 2.29 -0.18
N LYS A 599 6.35 3.38 -0.52
CA LYS A 599 5.39 4.08 0.36
C LYS A 599 4.09 3.29 0.57
N PRO A 600 3.39 3.42 1.73
CA PRO A 600 2.03 2.91 1.96
C PRO A 600 1.07 3.12 0.79
N GLN A 601 1.09 4.34 0.25
CA GLN A 601 0.20 4.80 -0.81
C GLN A 601 0.38 3.99 -2.09
N TRP A 602 1.58 3.43 -2.33
CA TRP A 602 1.85 2.55 -3.46
C TRP A 602 1.27 1.16 -3.25
N SER A 603 1.40 0.59 -2.04
CA SER A 603 0.70 -0.66 -1.70
C SER A 603 -0.81 -0.49 -1.87
N TRP A 604 -1.38 0.58 -1.32
CA TRP A 604 -2.81 0.88 -1.46
C TRP A 604 -3.25 1.04 -2.92
N LEU A 605 -2.49 1.80 -3.71
CA LEU A 605 -2.78 2.00 -5.14
C LEU A 605 -2.73 0.68 -5.90
N LEU A 606 -1.67 -0.11 -5.71
CA LEU A 606 -1.48 -1.38 -6.40
C LEU A 606 -2.54 -2.42 -6.01
N LYS A 607 -2.91 -2.54 -4.74
CA LYS A 607 -4.04 -3.39 -4.30
C LYS A 607 -5.36 -2.97 -4.94
N THR A 608 -5.60 -1.67 -5.01
CA THR A 608 -6.82 -1.12 -5.61
C THR A 608 -6.89 -1.41 -7.11
N LEU A 609 -5.77 -1.19 -7.82
CA LEU A 609 -5.66 -1.49 -9.24
C LEU A 609 -5.73 -3.01 -9.50
N ASN A 610 -5.06 -3.84 -8.70
CA ASN A 610 -5.09 -5.30 -8.85
C ASN A 610 -6.52 -5.84 -8.79
N ARG A 611 -7.34 -5.38 -7.83
CA ARG A 611 -8.77 -5.72 -7.73
C ARG A 611 -9.60 -5.20 -8.91
N ARG A 612 -9.38 -3.94 -9.31
CA ARG A 612 -10.16 -3.32 -10.41
C ARG A 612 -9.85 -3.94 -11.78
N LEU A 613 -8.65 -4.48 -11.93
CA LEU A 613 -8.14 -5.01 -13.19
C LEU A 613 -8.10 -6.54 -13.23
N GLU A 614 -8.64 -7.21 -12.22
CA GLU A 614 -8.77 -8.68 -12.21
C GLU A 614 -9.46 -9.17 -13.50
N GLY A 615 -8.87 -10.17 -14.14
CA GLY A 615 -9.35 -10.74 -15.39
C GLY A 615 -9.09 -9.87 -16.63
N LYS A 616 -8.43 -8.71 -16.48
CA LYS A 616 -8.07 -7.81 -17.57
C LYS A 616 -6.55 -7.75 -17.73
N TYR A 617 -6.06 -7.61 -18.95
CA TYR A 617 -4.62 -7.42 -19.24
C TYR A 617 -3.69 -8.50 -18.67
N GLY A 618 -4.20 -9.72 -18.49
CA GLY A 618 -3.45 -10.82 -17.88
C GLY A 618 -3.16 -10.63 -16.38
N ILE A 619 -3.97 -9.83 -15.68
CA ILE A 619 -3.85 -9.59 -14.24
C ILE A 619 -4.82 -10.52 -13.48
N SER A 620 -4.27 -11.30 -12.56
CA SER A 620 -4.97 -12.10 -11.55
C SER A 620 -4.75 -11.49 -10.16
N LEU A 621 -5.64 -11.78 -9.22
CA LEU A 621 -5.44 -11.37 -7.82
C LEU A 621 -4.20 -12.05 -7.22
N PHE A 622 -3.41 -11.28 -6.48
CA PHE A 622 -2.27 -11.78 -5.72
C PHE A 622 -2.02 -10.93 -4.47
N ASP A 623 -1.22 -11.42 -3.53
CA ASP A 623 -0.86 -10.67 -2.32
C ASP A 623 0.19 -9.59 -2.65
N VAL A 624 -0.30 -8.38 -2.92
CA VAL A 624 0.53 -7.21 -3.21
C VAL A 624 1.47 -6.87 -2.05
N ASP A 625 1.05 -7.04 -0.80
CA ASP A 625 1.91 -6.70 0.36
C ASP A 625 3.06 -7.68 0.50
N PHE A 626 2.81 -8.96 0.25
CA PHE A 626 3.85 -9.97 0.25
C PHE A 626 4.83 -9.77 -0.92
N TRP A 627 4.34 -9.29 -2.06
CA TRP A 627 5.16 -9.06 -3.25
C TRP A 627 6.08 -7.84 -3.14
N ILE A 628 5.67 -6.83 -2.37
CA ILE A 628 6.48 -5.65 -2.05
C ILE A 628 7.55 -6.02 -1.01
N ASP A 629 8.82 -5.73 -1.31
CA ASP A 629 9.95 -6.01 -0.44
C ASP A 629 10.88 -4.78 -0.36
N ASP A 630 10.84 -4.08 0.77
CA ASP A 630 11.67 -2.91 1.02
C ASP A 630 12.93 -3.18 1.85
N TYR A 631 13.25 -4.45 2.12
CA TYR A 631 14.39 -4.86 2.93
C TYR A 631 15.71 -4.25 2.41
N PHE A 632 16.00 -4.42 1.12
CA PHE A 632 17.25 -3.95 0.52
C PHE A 632 17.34 -2.42 0.47
N LEU A 633 16.21 -1.73 0.27
CA LEU A 633 16.18 -0.26 0.31
C LEU A 633 16.44 0.25 1.73
N ARG A 634 15.85 -0.35 2.76
CA ARG A 634 16.12 0.01 4.16
C ARG A 634 17.60 -0.15 4.50
N LEU A 635 18.22 -1.24 4.04
CA LEU A 635 19.66 -1.48 4.19
C LEU A 635 20.48 -0.38 3.52
N VAL A 636 20.17 -0.04 2.27
CA VAL A 636 20.84 1.03 1.51
C VAL A 636 20.70 2.39 2.20
N TYR A 637 19.51 2.75 2.69
CA TYR A 637 19.29 4.00 3.40
C TYR A 637 20.12 4.04 4.69
N ASN A 638 20.21 2.94 5.44
CA ASN A 638 21.08 2.85 6.61
C ASN A 638 22.57 3.00 6.23
N LEU A 639 23.03 2.35 5.17
CA LEU A 639 24.40 2.51 4.64
C LEU A 639 24.72 3.97 4.26
N LEU A 640 23.72 4.70 3.77
CA LEU A 640 23.83 6.12 3.42
C LEU A 640 23.57 7.06 4.61
N ASN A 641 23.31 6.53 5.81
CA ASN A 641 22.87 7.28 6.99
C ASN A 641 21.62 8.16 6.73
N LEU A 642 20.68 7.67 5.93
CA LEU A 642 19.41 8.29 5.62
C LEU A 642 18.27 7.64 6.39
N ASP A 643 17.27 8.43 6.77
CA ASP A 643 16.04 7.93 7.40
C ASP A 643 15.06 7.39 6.35
N TYR A 644 15.05 6.08 6.15
CA TYR A 644 14.09 5.45 5.24
C TYR A 644 12.63 5.73 5.61
N HIS A 645 12.29 5.75 6.91
CA HIS A 645 10.91 5.95 7.34
C HIS A 645 10.42 7.35 6.97
N PHE A 646 11.24 8.37 7.21
CA PHE A 646 10.91 9.75 6.83
C PHE A 646 10.62 9.86 5.32
N HIS A 647 11.48 9.27 4.49
CA HIS A 647 11.27 9.26 3.05
C HIS A 647 10.06 8.40 2.64
N GLN A 648 9.76 7.31 3.37
CA GLN A 648 8.64 6.41 3.06
C GLN A 648 7.26 7.04 3.33
N VAL A 649 7.11 7.90 4.35
CA VAL A 649 5.80 8.48 4.71
C VAL A 649 5.50 9.81 4.03
N SER A 650 6.52 10.52 3.55
CA SER A 650 6.38 11.85 2.98
C SER A 650 6.53 11.84 1.46
N PHE A 651 5.71 12.65 0.78
CA PHE A 651 5.96 13.06 -0.61
C PHE A 651 6.79 14.35 -0.72
N ALA A 652 7.09 14.99 0.41
CA ALA A 652 7.84 16.24 0.48
C ALA A 652 9.36 16.02 0.64
N SER A 653 9.80 14.80 0.94
CA SER A 653 11.20 14.42 1.18
C SER A 653 12.14 14.67 -0.02
N GLU A 654 11.62 14.78 -1.25
CA GLU A 654 12.42 15.14 -2.43
C GLU A 654 12.80 16.62 -2.51
N PHE A 655 12.05 17.52 -1.87
CA PHE A 655 12.23 18.97 -2.06
C PHE A 655 13.29 19.59 -1.16
N SER A 656 13.99 18.77 -0.38
CA SER A 656 14.80 19.25 0.71
C SER A 656 16.27 18.91 0.48
N SER A 657 16.93 19.74 -0.32
CA SER A 657 18.39 19.69 -0.53
C SER A 657 19.20 19.81 0.78
N SER A 658 18.58 20.34 1.83
CA SER A 658 19.16 20.60 3.16
C SER A 658 19.32 19.37 4.07
N TYR A 659 18.87 18.18 3.67
CA TYR A 659 18.83 17.00 4.56
C TYR A 659 19.90 15.95 4.26
N PHE A 660 20.57 16.07 3.13
CA PHE A 660 21.81 15.36 2.88
C PHE A 660 22.91 16.23 3.47
N VAL A 661 23.70 15.70 4.41
CA VAL A 661 24.88 16.41 4.93
C VAL A 661 25.82 16.61 3.74
N GLU A 662 25.93 17.85 3.23
CA GLU A 662 26.73 18.21 2.05
C GLU A 662 28.15 17.61 2.13
N GLU A 663 28.75 17.55 3.32
CA GLU A 663 30.07 16.96 3.57
C GLU A 663 30.17 15.45 3.25
N GLN A 664 29.13 14.65 3.47
CA GLN A 664 29.17 13.19 3.26
C GLN A 664 29.02 12.83 1.78
N PHE A 665 28.14 13.54 1.06
CA PHE A 665 28.00 13.40 -0.39
C PHE A 665 29.07 14.18 -1.16
N SER A 666 29.77 15.14 -0.54
CA SER A 666 30.92 15.84 -1.15
C SER A 666 32.00 14.89 -1.63
N ARG A 667 32.18 13.71 -1.00
CA ARG A 667 33.11 12.69 -1.49
C ARG A 667 32.65 12.07 -2.81
N HIS A 668 31.34 11.84 -2.98
CA HIS A 668 30.74 11.33 -4.22
C HIS A 668 30.63 12.43 -5.28
N ILE A 669 30.31 13.67 -4.90
CA ILE A 669 30.32 14.85 -5.77
C ILE A 669 31.75 15.18 -6.25
N LYS A 670 32.80 14.87 -5.49
CA LYS A 670 34.20 14.98 -5.96
C LYS A 670 34.58 13.89 -6.97
N VAL A 671 33.87 12.76 -6.98
CA VAL A 671 34.04 11.65 -7.93
C VAL A 671 33.23 11.87 -9.21
N LEU A 672 32.07 12.52 -9.09
CA LEU A 672 31.10 12.86 -10.14
C LEU A 672 31.42 14.18 -10.85
#